data_AF-A0A7D5RZW9-F1
#
_entry.id   AF-A0A7D5RZW9-F1
#
_cell.length_a   1.000
_cell.length_b   1.000
_cell.length_c   1.000
_cell.angle_alpha   90.00
_cell.angle_beta   90.00
_cell.angle_gamma   90.00
#
_symmetry.space_group_name_H-M   'P 1'
#
loop_
_entity.id
_entity.type
_entity.pdbx_description
1 polymer ?
#
loop_
_entity_poly.entity_id
_entity_poly.type
_entity_poly.pdbx_seq_one_letter_code
_entity_poly.pdbx_strand_id
1 'polypeptide(L)'
;MAISTTGSRVLLSATIGGETYQPLSLQGDVALSQPFRFTLTIQAPDTVLFMPMTPIMIHLRSTESSDAEYFAAILQKTSWVTNQGLDPNNGPLWIITAVPRWWLLFNDYSRFHFRHKTVIQILREVFAKLAYFPNQWNIQCRQSLAPIDWIVQAIGESDGAFVQRLWRQAGLFFWTKTEANGQEILYLRDDPADFPTNTSPLRAVPSSGLVMPDHESTVIMRQQRYTSSPPQVTVQDHAIASPQQTIQGQTAATAHGHWQVYGLGAQSSDQAQRMASQHNQALAATHEQWLLERQAPGLAIGQRIAWQDNRPAAVITAARYEASQISEDRTTTTRYQALLTAQPLSQPLAHPLTPLPEQPPSLHAHISSQRTDAQLNDEGHYWAQPVSAPPLPENAPAWPKLMPFGGPPTADDSATGLHAPLRDQAEVLIGFIHGDPSQSVVWASLPNPEQSSPVTAANPSQSQWTSHSQHRLAFDDSDDSATATLAMPTTESHLQLTHHADKPGLSLHAGQGWLQRQAEQNLFAQSQQHTSEQAGQSQIVQVGQNHQAQVQQNFTAQATQGQWQQAATQNLTLSSQAHSQFMAGQATDLTAAQQLSFQSNGQSVFQASQGQVQLSANQAIQLASQGGTITLGNTKAGLMATPEGDWILFGDSFQGYPPETHDLYGDVHQFSGGTMALKSAPTPSAIQPLPTLTPHITPLQPTRDLLVLQLRRDDSDTVPTDF
;
A
#
# COMPACT_ATOMS: atom_id res chain seq x y z
N MET A 1 69.26 -17.41 -17.65
CA MET A 1 69.27 -18.38 -16.53
C MET A 1 68.98 -19.74 -17.17
N ALA A 2 70.00 -20.60 -17.29
CA ALA A 2 69.86 -21.90 -17.96
C ALA A 2 69.01 -22.83 -17.06
N ILE A 3 67.85 -23.23 -17.56
CA ILE A 3 66.92 -24.14 -16.91
C ILE A 3 67.42 -25.57 -17.18
N SER A 4 67.51 -26.38 -16.12
CA SER A 4 67.84 -27.81 -16.18
C SER A 4 67.03 -28.52 -17.26
N THR A 5 67.71 -29.21 -18.18
CA THR A 5 67.16 -29.95 -19.32
C THR A 5 66.69 -31.37 -18.99
N THR A 6 66.58 -31.72 -17.70
CA THR A 6 65.86 -32.93 -17.29
C THR A 6 64.36 -32.69 -17.40
N GLY A 7 63.82 -32.92 -18.61
CA GLY A 7 62.42 -32.69 -18.95
C GLY A 7 61.47 -33.40 -17.99
N SER A 8 60.51 -32.66 -17.45
CA SER A 8 59.43 -33.20 -16.64
C SER A 8 58.65 -34.24 -17.43
N ARG A 9 58.36 -35.37 -16.81
CA ARG A 9 57.82 -36.58 -17.43
C ARG A 9 56.28 -36.62 -17.43
N VAL A 10 55.64 -35.60 -17.97
CA VAL A 10 54.17 -35.51 -18.05
C VAL A 10 53.70 -35.58 -19.50
N LEU A 11 52.80 -36.51 -19.78
CA LEU A 11 52.12 -36.63 -21.06
C LEU A 11 50.82 -35.81 -21.05
N LEU A 12 50.69 -34.93 -22.02
CA LEU A 12 49.52 -34.13 -22.32
C LEU A 12 48.81 -34.74 -23.53
N SER A 13 47.55 -35.14 -23.35
CA SER A 13 46.70 -35.56 -24.47
C SER A 13 45.32 -34.94 -24.36
N ALA A 14 44.65 -34.75 -25.49
CA ALA A 14 43.30 -34.20 -25.54
C ALA A 14 42.41 -35.07 -26.42
N THR A 15 41.30 -35.55 -25.89
CA THR A 15 40.31 -36.34 -26.63
C THR A 15 39.17 -35.43 -27.07
N ILE A 16 38.97 -35.27 -28.38
CA ILE A 16 37.95 -34.38 -28.98
C ILE A 16 37.20 -35.18 -30.05
N GLY A 17 35.88 -35.25 -29.96
CA GLY A 17 35.06 -35.95 -30.97
C GLY A 17 35.35 -37.45 -31.11
N GLY A 18 35.96 -38.08 -30.09
CA GLY A 18 36.35 -39.50 -30.12
C GLY A 18 37.78 -39.76 -30.62
N GLU A 19 38.48 -38.74 -31.11
CA GLU A 19 39.88 -38.83 -31.50
C GLU A 19 40.81 -38.23 -30.43
N THR A 20 41.98 -38.84 -30.25
CA THR A 20 42.98 -38.38 -29.29
C THR A 20 44.11 -37.64 -30.01
N TYR A 21 44.29 -36.38 -29.64
CA TYR A 21 45.37 -35.52 -30.11
C TYR A 21 46.46 -35.39 -29.04
N GLN A 22 47.67 -35.05 -29.47
CA GLN A 22 48.81 -34.70 -28.61
C GLN A 22 49.06 -33.18 -28.74
N PRO A 23 48.48 -32.35 -27.85
CA PRO A 23 48.70 -30.92 -27.89
C PRO A 23 50.19 -30.57 -27.68
N LEU A 24 50.68 -29.62 -28.48
CA LEU A 24 52.04 -29.07 -28.35
C LEU A 24 52.20 -28.24 -27.08
N SER A 25 51.12 -27.60 -26.62
CA SER A 25 51.13 -26.87 -25.36
C SER A 25 49.74 -26.77 -24.73
N LEU A 26 49.72 -26.63 -23.41
CA LEU A 26 48.56 -26.25 -22.61
C LEU A 26 48.96 -25.15 -21.63
N GLN A 27 48.14 -24.12 -21.53
CA GLN A 27 48.19 -23.13 -20.45
C GLN A 27 46.79 -22.91 -19.91
N GLY A 28 46.60 -22.91 -18.61
CA GLY A 28 45.29 -22.56 -18.08
C GLY A 28 45.25 -22.31 -16.59
N ASP A 29 44.18 -21.63 -16.19
CA ASP A 29 43.92 -21.23 -14.82
C ASP A 29 42.71 -21.99 -14.28
N VAL A 30 42.83 -22.48 -13.06
CA VAL A 30 41.80 -23.20 -12.32
C VAL A 30 41.73 -22.56 -10.94
N ALA A 31 40.53 -22.19 -10.46
CA ALA A 31 40.39 -21.61 -9.13
C ALA A 31 39.10 -22.09 -8.46
N LEU A 32 39.13 -22.13 -7.13
CA LEU A 32 37.98 -22.51 -6.31
C LEU A 32 36.82 -21.55 -6.59
N SER A 33 35.64 -22.11 -6.84
CA SER A 33 34.41 -21.38 -7.14
C SER A 33 34.53 -20.46 -8.38
N GLN A 34 35.36 -20.83 -9.35
CA GLN A 34 35.51 -20.16 -10.64
C GLN A 34 35.60 -21.19 -11.77
N PRO A 35 35.08 -20.88 -12.97
CA PRO A 35 35.21 -21.79 -14.09
C PRO A 35 36.67 -21.82 -14.54
N PHE A 36 37.24 -23.01 -14.73
CA PHE A 36 38.59 -23.10 -15.28
C PHE A 36 38.62 -22.67 -16.73
N ARG A 37 39.81 -22.31 -17.21
CA ARG A 37 40.03 -21.97 -18.61
C ARG A 37 41.38 -22.47 -19.07
N PHE A 38 41.38 -23.39 -20.02
CA PHE A 38 42.59 -23.90 -20.67
C PHE A 38 42.68 -23.39 -22.10
N THR A 39 43.88 -23.05 -22.53
CA THR A 39 44.25 -22.81 -23.93
C THR A 39 45.19 -23.92 -24.36
N LEU A 40 44.81 -24.66 -25.40
CA LEU A 40 45.61 -25.72 -25.97
C LEU A 40 46.02 -25.35 -27.38
N THR A 41 47.25 -25.74 -27.73
CA THR A 41 47.79 -25.63 -29.07
C THR A 41 47.90 -27.04 -29.66
N ILE A 42 47.14 -27.34 -30.71
CA ILE A 42 47.04 -28.67 -31.30
C ILE A 42 47.38 -28.58 -32.79
N GLN A 43 48.23 -29.47 -33.30
CA GLN A 43 48.39 -29.63 -34.74
C GLN A 43 47.43 -30.72 -35.21
N ALA A 44 46.62 -30.42 -36.23
CA ALA A 44 45.64 -31.37 -36.77
C ALA A 44 45.54 -31.21 -38.30
N PRO A 45 45.22 -32.30 -39.04
CA PRO A 45 45.05 -32.25 -40.49
C PRO A 45 43.98 -31.24 -40.94
N ASP A 46 44.09 -30.74 -42.18
CA ASP A 46 43.11 -29.79 -42.77
C ASP A 46 41.67 -30.31 -42.79
N THR A 47 41.48 -31.63 -42.71
CA THR A 47 40.16 -32.27 -42.64
C THR A 47 39.50 -32.14 -41.27
N VAL A 48 40.25 -31.81 -40.23
CA VAL A 48 39.75 -31.70 -38.86
C VAL A 48 39.31 -30.26 -38.58
N LEU A 49 38.09 -30.13 -38.09
CA LEU A 49 37.49 -28.85 -37.73
C LEU A 49 37.06 -28.87 -36.27
N PHE A 50 37.73 -28.08 -35.42
CA PHE A 50 37.31 -27.91 -34.03
C PHE A 50 36.24 -26.83 -33.92
N MET A 51 34.99 -27.25 -33.67
CA MET A 51 33.86 -26.33 -33.49
C MET A 51 33.67 -25.97 -32.01
N PRO A 52 33.29 -24.72 -31.69
CA PRO A 52 32.80 -24.39 -30.35
C PRO A 52 31.68 -25.33 -29.90
N MET A 53 31.52 -25.47 -28.58
CA MET A 53 30.58 -26.40 -27.92
C MET A 53 30.91 -27.89 -28.05
N THR A 54 31.97 -28.25 -28.79
CA THR A 54 32.42 -29.65 -28.85
C THR A 54 33.00 -30.07 -27.49
N PRO A 55 32.61 -31.24 -26.94
CA PRO A 55 33.25 -31.78 -25.75
C PRO A 55 34.73 -32.12 -25.98
N ILE A 56 35.55 -31.84 -24.97
CA ILE A 56 36.98 -32.17 -24.94
C ILE A 56 37.32 -32.75 -23.57
N MET A 57 38.15 -33.79 -23.56
CA MET A 57 38.74 -34.32 -22.33
C MET A 57 40.25 -34.09 -22.37
N ILE A 58 40.77 -33.33 -21.40
CA ILE A 58 42.20 -33.04 -21.26
C ILE A 58 42.79 -34.00 -20.23
N HIS A 59 43.89 -34.66 -20.59
CA HIS A 59 44.61 -35.60 -19.75
C HIS A 59 46.03 -35.09 -19.49
N LEU A 60 46.40 -34.98 -18.23
CA LEU A 60 47.77 -34.72 -17.78
C LEU A 60 48.21 -35.92 -16.95
N ARG A 61 49.15 -36.73 -17.46
CA ARG A 61 49.55 -37.98 -16.83
C ARG A 61 51.05 -38.04 -16.56
N SER A 62 51.45 -38.39 -15.34
CA SER A 62 52.85 -38.70 -15.03
C SER A 62 53.28 -39.99 -15.74
N THR A 63 54.48 -40.04 -16.31
CA THR A 63 55.08 -41.29 -16.82
C THR A 63 55.87 -42.05 -15.76
N GLU A 64 56.04 -41.48 -14.57
CA GLU A 64 56.78 -42.08 -13.44
C GLU A 64 55.87 -42.68 -12.37
N SER A 65 54.60 -42.25 -12.31
CA SER A 65 53.61 -42.76 -11.35
C SER A 65 52.22 -42.90 -11.95
N SER A 66 51.29 -43.33 -11.09
CA SER A 66 49.86 -43.36 -11.37
C SER A 66 49.18 -41.98 -11.31
N ASP A 67 49.90 -40.91 -10.94
CA ASP A 67 49.30 -39.58 -10.81
C ASP A 67 48.83 -39.05 -12.17
N ALA A 68 47.56 -38.64 -12.21
CA ALA A 68 46.93 -38.07 -13.38
C ALA A 68 45.87 -37.04 -13.01
N GLU A 69 45.70 -36.06 -13.87
CA GLU A 69 44.62 -35.07 -13.80
C GLU A 69 43.81 -35.09 -15.08
N TYR A 70 42.49 -35.01 -14.90
CA TYR A 70 41.51 -35.08 -15.98
C TYR A 70 40.61 -33.84 -15.91
N PHE A 71 40.35 -33.24 -17.07
CA PHE A 71 39.43 -32.11 -17.20
C PHE A 71 38.46 -32.34 -18.35
N ALA A 72 37.21 -32.71 -17.99
CA ALA A 72 36.08 -32.67 -18.91
C ALA A 72 35.67 -31.23 -19.14
N ALA A 73 35.66 -30.81 -20.39
CA ALA A 73 35.42 -29.45 -20.80
C ALA A 73 34.66 -29.38 -22.12
N ILE A 74 34.32 -28.16 -22.52
CA ILE A 74 33.74 -27.83 -23.81
C ILE A 74 34.58 -26.74 -24.47
N LEU A 75 34.62 -26.73 -25.80
CA LEU A 75 35.33 -25.69 -26.54
C LEU A 75 34.56 -24.37 -26.50
N GLN A 76 35.15 -23.35 -25.87
CA GLN A 76 34.62 -21.98 -25.87
C GLN A 76 34.95 -21.25 -27.17
N LYS A 77 36.20 -21.34 -27.60
CA LYS A 77 36.75 -20.59 -28.73
C LYS A 77 37.74 -21.47 -29.47
N THR A 78 37.70 -21.44 -30.79
CA THR A 78 38.69 -22.12 -31.63
C THR A 78 39.19 -21.15 -32.69
N SER A 79 40.47 -21.28 -33.02
CA SER A 79 41.13 -20.52 -34.10
C SER A 79 42.26 -21.36 -34.64
N TRP A 80 42.63 -21.15 -35.90
CA TRP A 80 43.76 -21.84 -36.49
C TRP A 80 44.67 -20.85 -37.20
N VAL A 81 45.96 -21.20 -37.28
CA VAL A 81 46.97 -20.44 -38.00
C VAL A 81 47.74 -21.39 -38.93
N THR A 82 47.94 -20.96 -40.18
CA THR A 82 48.91 -21.60 -41.08
C THR A 82 50.30 -21.28 -40.60
N ASN A 83 51.08 -22.29 -40.22
CA ASN A 83 52.46 -22.12 -39.79
C ASN A 83 53.41 -22.59 -40.90
N GLN A 84 54.36 -21.74 -41.32
CA GLN A 84 55.32 -22.07 -42.39
C GLN A 84 56.52 -22.92 -41.92
N GLY A 85 56.63 -23.24 -40.62
CA GLY A 85 57.81 -23.92 -40.03
C GLY A 85 57.57 -25.31 -39.42
N LEU A 86 56.35 -25.87 -39.46
CA LEU A 86 56.04 -27.24 -39.02
C LEU A 86 55.81 -28.14 -40.24
N ASP A 87 55.88 -29.47 -40.07
CA ASP A 87 55.65 -30.44 -41.16
C ASP A 87 54.32 -30.11 -41.88
N PRO A 88 54.36 -29.69 -43.17
CA PRO A 88 53.17 -29.30 -43.90
C PRO A 88 52.14 -30.43 -44.01
N ASN A 89 52.58 -31.70 -43.88
CA ASN A 89 51.71 -32.86 -43.99
C ASN A 89 50.80 -33.04 -42.76
N ASN A 90 51.10 -32.39 -41.63
CA ASN A 90 50.33 -32.53 -40.39
C ASN A 90 49.22 -31.48 -40.23
N GLY A 91 49.05 -30.58 -41.20
CA GLY A 91 48.01 -29.56 -41.20
C GLY A 91 48.26 -28.36 -40.27
N PRO A 92 47.26 -27.47 -40.12
CA PRO A 92 47.37 -26.20 -39.42
C PRO A 92 47.48 -26.35 -37.90
N LEU A 93 47.94 -25.28 -37.27
CA LEU A 93 48.02 -25.17 -35.82
C LEU A 93 46.72 -24.57 -35.28
N TRP A 94 45.99 -25.33 -34.47
CA TRP A 94 44.79 -24.91 -33.78
C TRP A 94 45.10 -24.38 -32.38
N ILE A 95 44.58 -23.20 -32.06
CA ILE A 95 44.53 -22.63 -30.72
C ILE A 95 43.08 -22.71 -30.25
N ILE A 96 42.83 -23.58 -29.28
CA ILE A 96 41.50 -23.84 -28.72
C ILE A 96 41.44 -23.45 -27.25
N THR A 97 40.34 -22.85 -26.84
CA THR A 97 40.04 -22.52 -25.45
C THR A 97 38.97 -23.47 -24.93
N ALA A 98 39.28 -24.21 -23.87
CA ALA A 98 38.40 -25.16 -23.21
C ALA A 98 37.98 -24.64 -21.81
N VAL A 99 36.70 -24.77 -21.49
CA VAL A 99 36.07 -24.31 -20.24
C VAL A 99 35.18 -25.43 -19.67
N PRO A 100 34.88 -25.48 -18.36
CA PRO A 100 33.98 -26.50 -17.83
C PRO A 100 32.57 -26.32 -18.39
N ARG A 101 31.78 -27.38 -18.41
CA ARG A 101 30.41 -27.33 -18.94
C ARG A 101 29.55 -26.30 -18.20
N TRP A 102 29.67 -26.18 -16.88
CA TRP A 102 28.90 -25.18 -16.11
C TRP A 102 29.22 -23.72 -16.46
N TRP A 103 30.33 -23.45 -17.16
CA TRP A 103 30.61 -22.12 -17.70
C TRP A 103 29.49 -21.64 -18.64
N LEU A 104 28.74 -22.55 -19.26
CA LEU A 104 27.60 -22.19 -20.13
C LEU A 104 26.53 -21.37 -19.41
N LEU A 105 26.40 -21.49 -18.09
CA LEU A 105 25.48 -20.66 -17.31
C LEU A 105 25.81 -19.16 -17.42
N PHE A 106 27.05 -18.78 -17.76
CA PHE A 106 27.39 -17.37 -17.97
C PHE A 106 26.87 -16.81 -19.30
N ASN A 107 26.39 -17.66 -20.20
CA ASN A 107 25.77 -17.25 -21.47
C ASN A 107 24.24 -17.17 -21.38
N ASP A 108 23.65 -17.63 -20.27
CA ASP A 108 22.20 -17.67 -20.07
C ASP A 108 21.74 -16.57 -19.09
N TYR A 109 20.57 -15.99 -19.36
CA TYR A 109 19.97 -14.91 -18.57
C TYR A 109 18.49 -15.17 -18.36
N SER A 110 18.15 -15.96 -17.34
CA SER A 110 16.85 -16.61 -17.26
C SER A 110 15.81 -15.90 -16.39
N ARG A 111 16.24 -14.94 -15.57
CA ARG A 111 15.38 -14.14 -14.67
C ARG A 111 14.63 -15.02 -13.68
N PHE A 112 15.37 -15.87 -12.98
CA PHE A 112 14.80 -16.77 -11.99
C PHE A 112 14.17 -16.04 -10.80
N HIS A 113 13.08 -16.63 -10.30
CA HIS A 113 12.44 -16.28 -9.04
C HIS A 113 12.26 -17.54 -8.21
N PHE A 114 12.78 -17.56 -6.99
CA PHE A 114 12.64 -18.70 -6.09
C PHE A 114 12.07 -18.27 -4.75
N ARG A 115 11.16 -19.10 -4.22
CA ARG A 115 10.58 -18.94 -2.89
C ARG A 115 10.68 -20.23 -2.08
N HIS A 116 11.01 -20.13 -0.79
CA HIS A 116 11.09 -21.26 0.15
C HIS A 116 11.98 -22.42 -0.31
N LYS A 117 13.13 -22.12 -0.93
CA LYS A 117 14.10 -23.15 -1.38
C LYS A 117 15.46 -22.96 -0.71
N THR A 118 16.13 -24.07 -0.40
CA THR A 118 17.54 -24.03 0.03
C THR A 118 18.44 -23.71 -1.16
N VAL A 119 19.63 -23.17 -0.89
CA VAL A 119 20.61 -22.88 -1.94
C VAL A 119 20.91 -24.11 -2.79
N ILE A 120 20.98 -25.31 -2.20
CA ILE A 120 21.24 -26.56 -2.95
C ILE A 120 20.09 -26.89 -3.92
N GLN A 121 18.84 -26.70 -3.51
CA GLN A 121 17.69 -26.93 -4.38
C GLN A 121 17.72 -25.96 -5.56
N ILE A 122 17.99 -24.68 -5.31
CA ILE A 122 18.13 -23.67 -6.35
C ILE A 122 19.25 -24.03 -7.32
N LEU A 123 20.44 -24.35 -6.80
CA LEU A 123 21.59 -24.74 -7.63
C LEU A 123 21.26 -25.94 -8.52
N ARG A 124 20.61 -26.98 -7.98
CA ARG A 124 20.20 -28.15 -8.77
C ARG A 124 19.27 -27.78 -9.93
N GLU A 125 18.31 -26.88 -9.70
CA GLU A 125 17.38 -26.43 -10.73
C GLU A 125 18.05 -25.59 -11.82
N VAL A 126 18.99 -24.71 -11.44
CA VAL A 126 19.77 -23.94 -12.42
C VAL A 126 20.65 -24.86 -13.27
N PHE A 127 21.36 -25.79 -12.64
CA PHE A 127 22.28 -26.70 -13.33
C PHE A 127 21.56 -27.81 -14.12
N ALA A 128 20.28 -28.08 -13.85
CA ALA A 128 19.48 -29.02 -14.63
C ALA A 128 19.41 -28.64 -16.12
N LYS A 129 19.48 -27.33 -16.44
CA LYS A 129 19.54 -26.81 -17.83
C LYS A 129 20.72 -27.36 -18.62
N LEU A 130 21.82 -27.61 -17.94
CA LEU A 130 23.02 -28.14 -18.56
C LEU A 130 23.07 -29.67 -18.51
N ALA A 131 22.00 -30.34 -18.08
CA ALA A 131 21.90 -31.78 -17.88
C ALA A 131 22.91 -32.32 -16.84
N TYR A 132 23.06 -31.65 -15.70
CA TYR A 132 23.74 -32.23 -14.53
C TYR A 132 22.78 -33.14 -13.76
N PHE A 133 23.14 -34.41 -13.63
CA PHE A 133 22.31 -35.43 -12.97
C PHE A 133 22.67 -35.60 -11.48
N PRO A 134 21.78 -36.16 -10.63
CA PRO A 134 22.03 -36.32 -9.20
C PRO A 134 23.33 -37.04 -8.83
N ASN A 135 23.76 -38.02 -9.62
CA ASN A 135 25.01 -38.77 -9.42
C ASN A 135 26.28 -37.96 -9.74
N GLN A 136 26.15 -36.75 -10.30
CA GLN A 136 27.26 -35.84 -10.55
C GLN A 136 27.49 -34.87 -9.39
N TRP A 137 26.69 -34.92 -8.33
CA TRP A 137 26.83 -34.02 -7.18
C TRP A 137 27.47 -34.74 -6.01
N ASN A 138 28.60 -34.21 -5.54
CA ASN A 138 29.22 -34.61 -4.28
C ASN A 138 29.10 -33.45 -3.28
N ILE A 139 28.04 -33.49 -2.47
CA ILE A 139 27.69 -32.42 -1.52
C ILE A 139 27.99 -32.90 -0.11
N GLN A 140 28.75 -32.12 0.64
CA GLN A 140 28.99 -32.35 2.06
C GLN A 140 29.03 -31.01 2.77
N CYS A 141 27.98 -30.73 3.54
CA CYS A 141 27.86 -29.51 4.33
C CYS A 141 27.69 -29.89 5.80
N ARG A 142 28.44 -29.26 6.69
CA ARG A 142 28.33 -29.44 8.15
C ARG A 142 27.23 -28.58 8.75
N GLN A 143 26.95 -27.44 8.12
CA GLN A 143 25.93 -26.50 8.54
C GLN A 143 24.61 -26.80 7.82
N SER A 144 23.50 -26.58 8.52
CA SER A 144 22.17 -26.64 7.92
C SER A 144 21.94 -25.41 7.05
N LEU A 145 21.62 -25.61 5.77
CA LEU A 145 21.30 -24.54 4.83
C LEU A 145 19.81 -24.25 4.88
N ALA A 146 19.44 -23.17 5.60
CA ALA A 146 18.05 -22.75 5.73
C ALA A 146 17.42 -22.40 4.35
N PRO A 147 16.11 -22.68 4.16
CA PRO A 147 15.39 -22.18 2.99
C PRO A 147 15.44 -20.65 2.92
N ILE A 148 15.66 -20.13 1.73
CA ILE A 148 15.55 -18.69 1.46
C ILE A 148 14.07 -18.38 1.24
N ASP A 149 13.53 -17.40 1.97
CA ASP A 149 12.13 -16.99 1.80
C ASP A 149 11.90 -16.50 0.38
N TRP A 150 12.61 -15.47 -0.08
CA TRP A 150 12.47 -14.95 -1.45
C TRP A 150 13.83 -14.54 -2.04
N ILE A 151 14.08 -14.92 -3.29
CA ILE A 151 15.27 -14.47 -4.02
C ILE A 151 15.02 -14.35 -5.52
N VAL A 152 15.57 -13.28 -6.09
CA VAL A 152 15.43 -12.95 -7.50
C VAL A 152 16.81 -12.90 -8.16
N GLN A 153 16.91 -13.44 -9.37
CA GLN A 153 18.04 -13.20 -10.26
C GLN A 153 17.95 -11.78 -10.82
N ALA A 154 18.99 -10.99 -10.61
CA ALA A 154 18.97 -9.58 -10.92
C ALA A 154 19.02 -9.31 -12.42
N ILE A 155 18.55 -8.14 -12.85
CA ILE A 155 18.63 -7.76 -14.26
C ILE A 155 20.09 -7.57 -14.64
N GLY A 156 20.47 -8.17 -15.77
CA GLY A 156 21.87 -8.21 -16.22
C GLY A 156 22.73 -9.24 -15.48
N GLU A 157 22.18 -10.02 -14.54
CA GLU A 157 22.87 -11.14 -13.90
C GLU A 157 22.70 -12.41 -14.73
N SER A 158 23.80 -12.99 -15.21
CA SER A 158 23.75 -14.31 -15.88
C SER A 158 23.46 -15.42 -14.88
N ASP A 159 22.98 -16.57 -15.34
CA ASP A 159 22.69 -17.72 -14.48
C ASP A 159 23.95 -18.16 -13.70
N GLY A 160 25.13 -18.03 -14.33
CA GLY A 160 26.43 -18.31 -13.69
C GLY A 160 26.80 -17.30 -12.62
N ALA A 161 26.56 -16.00 -12.84
CA ALA A 161 26.79 -14.97 -11.83
C ALA A 161 25.82 -15.11 -10.63
N PHE A 162 24.56 -15.48 -10.91
CA PHE A 162 23.56 -15.79 -9.90
C PHE A 162 23.99 -16.96 -9.01
N VAL A 163 24.42 -18.08 -9.63
CA VAL A 163 25.01 -19.23 -8.92
C VAL A 163 26.19 -18.80 -8.05
N GLN A 164 27.08 -17.97 -8.59
CA GLN A 164 28.24 -17.46 -7.84
C GLN A 164 27.82 -16.64 -6.63
N ARG A 165 26.81 -15.78 -6.76
CA ARG A 165 26.27 -15.00 -5.65
C ARG A 165 25.68 -15.92 -4.57
N LEU A 166 24.86 -16.90 -4.96
CA LEU A 166 24.20 -17.81 -4.04
C LEU A 166 25.16 -18.65 -3.22
N TRP A 167 26.11 -19.35 -3.86
CA TRP A 167 27.04 -20.19 -3.10
C TRP A 167 27.93 -19.33 -2.20
N ARG A 168 28.25 -18.08 -2.61
CA ARG A 168 29.09 -17.21 -1.79
C ARG A 168 28.30 -16.74 -0.59
N GLN A 169 27.07 -16.26 -0.77
CA GLN A 169 26.20 -15.87 0.35
C GLN A 169 25.93 -17.02 1.34
N ALA A 170 25.96 -18.27 0.86
CA ALA A 170 25.83 -19.46 1.69
C ALA A 170 27.14 -19.95 2.34
N GLY A 171 28.28 -19.31 2.07
CA GLY A 171 29.60 -19.76 2.56
C GLY A 171 30.09 -21.06 1.92
N LEU A 172 29.59 -21.40 0.73
CA LEU A 172 29.89 -22.64 0.03
C LEU A 172 31.10 -22.47 -0.91
N PHE A 173 31.96 -23.49 -0.90
CA PHE A 173 33.05 -23.70 -1.85
C PHE A 173 32.62 -24.69 -2.91
N PHE A 174 32.92 -24.36 -4.17
CA PHE A 174 32.53 -25.15 -5.31
C PHE A 174 33.73 -25.46 -6.21
N TRP A 175 33.82 -26.68 -6.71
CA TRP A 175 34.73 -27.01 -7.82
C TRP A 175 34.25 -28.22 -8.60
N THR A 176 34.89 -28.48 -9.73
CA THR A 176 34.62 -29.67 -10.54
C THR A 176 35.83 -30.58 -10.51
N LYS A 177 35.58 -31.89 -10.49
CA LYS A 177 36.61 -32.92 -10.67
C LYS A 177 36.12 -33.89 -11.73
N THR A 178 37.03 -34.30 -12.61
CA THR A 178 36.72 -35.29 -13.64
C THR A 178 37.30 -36.63 -13.23
N GLU A 179 36.49 -37.67 -13.29
CA GLU A 179 36.93 -39.05 -13.11
C GLU A 179 37.61 -39.59 -14.37
N ALA A 180 38.36 -40.69 -14.24
CA ALA A 180 39.07 -41.30 -15.37
C ALA A 180 38.13 -41.80 -16.50
N ASN A 181 36.87 -42.09 -16.17
CA ASN A 181 35.81 -42.44 -17.14
C ASN A 181 35.24 -41.21 -17.90
N GLY A 182 35.74 -40.00 -17.62
CA GLY A 182 35.28 -38.75 -18.21
C GLY A 182 34.07 -38.11 -17.50
N GLN A 183 33.55 -38.72 -16.44
CA GLN A 183 32.43 -38.16 -15.68
C GLN A 183 32.88 -36.95 -14.87
N GLU A 184 32.25 -35.80 -15.14
CA GLU A 184 32.41 -34.59 -14.34
C GLU A 184 31.54 -34.67 -13.08
N ILE A 185 32.15 -34.44 -11.92
CA ILE A 185 31.52 -34.39 -10.60
C ILE A 185 31.68 -32.98 -10.03
N LEU A 186 30.58 -32.37 -9.59
CA LEU A 186 30.60 -31.09 -8.87
C LEU A 186 30.74 -31.36 -7.36
N TYR A 187 31.75 -30.76 -6.77
CA TYR A 187 32.00 -30.80 -5.34
C TYR A 187 31.50 -29.51 -4.72
N LEU A 188 30.76 -29.66 -3.62
CA LEU A 188 30.25 -28.54 -2.85
C LEU A 188 30.46 -28.80 -1.36
N ARG A 189 31.08 -27.83 -0.68
CA ARG A 189 31.50 -27.89 0.73
C ARG A 189 31.24 -26.57 1.43
N ASP A 190 31.03 -26.58 2.74
CA ASP A 190 31.00 -25.37 3.58
C ASP A 190 32.19 -25.29 4.56
N ASP A 191 32.84 -26.41 4.85
CA ASP A 191 33.96 -26.50 5.79
C ASP A 191 35.22 -27.07 5.11
N PRO A 192 36.38 -26.38 5.18
CA PRO A 192 37.66 -26.86 4.66
C PRO A 192 38.10 -28.22 5.21
N ALA A 193 37.60 -28.65 6.38
CA ALA A 193 37.92 -29.95 6.94
C ALA A 193 37.40 -31.13 6.11
N ASP A 194 36.34 -30.92 5.32
CA ASP A 194 35.74 -31.93 4.44
C ASP A 194 36.34 -31.93 3.02
N PHE A 195 37.39 -31.13 2.81
CA PHE A 195 38.14 -31.12 1.56
C PHE A 195 39.03 -32.37 1.49
N PRO A 196 39.13 -33.01 0.31
CA PRO A 196 40.02 -34.16 0.14
C PRO A 196 41.46 -33.79 0.51
N THR A 197 42.17 -34.68 1.18
CA THR A 197 43.59 -34.50 1.52
C THR A 197 44.46 -35.31 0.56
N ASN A 198 45.67 -34.85 0.27
CA ASN A 198 46.67 -35.63 -0.48
C ASN A 198 46.99 -36.96 0.21
N THR A 199 47.19 -38.01 -0.59
CA THR A 199 47.38 -39.39 -0.12
C THR A 199 48.70 -39.56 0.64
N SER A 200 49.72 -38.77 0.32
CA SER A 200 51.04 -38.82 0.96
C SER A 200 51.52 -37.41 1.32
N PRO A 201 52.01 -37.16 2.54
CA PRO A 201 52.46 -35.85 2.95
C PRO A 201 53.57 -35.31 2.05
N LEU A 202 53.51 -34.02 1.71
CA LEU A 202 54.47 -33.35 0.83
C LEU A 202 55.59 -32.67 1.60
N ARG A 203 56.77 -32.60 0.98
CA ARG A 203 57.90 -31.84 1.46
C ARG A 203 58.03 -30.53 0.69
N ALA A 204 57.90 -29.39 1.38
CA ALA A 204 58.23 -28.10 0.79
C ALA A 204 59.74 -27.88 0.77
N VAL A 205 60.27 -27.53 -0.39
CA VAL A 205 61.68 -27.18 -0.59
C VAL A 205 61.81 -25.72 -1.07
N PRO A 206 62.86 -24.99 -0.67
CA PRO A 206 63.11 -23.67 -1.22
C PRO A 206 63.50 -23.78 -2.70
N SER A 207 63.29 -22.70 -3.45
CA SER A 207 63.77 -22.57 -4.83
C SER A 207 65.30 -22.43 -4.86
N SER A 208 66.05 -23.48 -4.52
CA SER A 208 67.51 -23.53 -4.65
C SER A 208 67.91 -24.53 -5.73
N GLY A 209 68.78 -24.12 -6.65
CA GLY A 209 69.23 -24.97 -7.78
C GLY A 209 70.13 -26.16 -7.39
N LEU A 210 70.24 -26.47 -6.09
CA LEU A 210 71.13 -27.49 -5.53
C LEU A 210 70.39 -28.76 -5.08
N VAL A 211 69.05 -28.73 -5.06
CA VAL A 211 68.22 -29.90 -4.76
C VAL A 211 67.64 -30.38 -6.07
N MET A 212 67.80 -31.66 -6.39
CA MET A 212 66.98 -32.36 -7.39
C MET A 212 65.76 -32.89 -6.63
N PRO A 213 64.64 -32.14 -6.56
CA PRO A 213 63.45 -32.58 -5.86
C PRO A 213 62.97 -33.92 -6.42
N ASP A 214 62.56 -34.84 -5.54
CA ASP A 214 61.62 -35.90 -5.93
C ASP A 214 60.32 -35.20 -6.34
N HIS A 215 60.07 -35.10 -7.65
CA HIS A 215 59.01 -34.26 -8.21
C HIS A 215 57.60 -34.68 -7.72
N GLU A 216 57.43 -35.90 -7.22
CA GLU A 216 56.14 -36.41 -6.77
C GLU A 216 55.83 -36.05 -5.33
N SER A 217 56.80 -36.22 -4.42
CA SER A 217 56.64 -35.96 -2.98
C SER A 217 57.06 -34.56 -2.54
N THR A 218 57.56 -33.73 -3.45
CA THR A 218 58.03 -32.36 -3.13
C THR A 218 57.25 -31.27 -3.85
N VAL A 219 57.29 -30.08 -3.25
CA VAL A 219 56.77 -28.85 -3.85
C VAL A 219 57.74 -27.71 -3.57
N ILE A 220 57.97 -26.85 -4.55
CA ILE A 220 58.86 -25.70 -4.42
C ILE A 220 58.06 -24.54 -3.84
N MET A 221 58.46 -24.02 -2.68
CA MET A 221 57.89 -22.83 -2.08
C MET A 221 58.49 -21.58 -2.76
N ARG A 222 57.77 -20.99 -3.70
CA ARG A 222 58.24 -19.83 -4.51
C ARG A 222 58.11 -18.52 -3.76
N GLN A 223 56.97 -18.33 -3.10
CA GLN A 223 56.66 -17.07 -2.42
C GLN A 223 55.67 -17.31 -1.28
N GLN A 224 55.83 -16.54 -0.21
CA GLN A 224 54.79 -16.32 0.80
C GLN A 224 54.41 -14.84 0.75
N ARG A 225 53.11 -14.54 0.58
CA ARG A 225 52.58 -13.18 0.45
C ARG A 225 51.75 -12.85 1.67
N TYR A 226 51.96 -11.66 2.22
CA TYR A 226 51.18 -11.12 3.32
C TYR A 226 50.44 -9.84 2.90
N THR A 227 49.16 -9.72 3.23
CA THR A 227 48.31 -8.56 2.84
C THR A 227 47.59 -7.98 4.06
N SER A 228 47.59 -6.67 4.23
CA SER A 228 46.77 -6.01 5.27
C SER A 228 45.34 -5.82 4.79
N SER A 229 44.37 -6.14 5.64
CA SER A 229 42.93 -5.96 5.38
C SER A 229 42.24 -5.33 6.61
N PRO A 230 41.09 -4.65 6.42
CA PRO A 230 40.32 -4.12 7.54
C PRO A 230 39.95 -5.23 8.55
N PRO A 231 40.32 -5.08 9.84
CA PRO A 231 40.08 -6.10 10.86
C PRO A 231 38.63 -6.17 11.33
N GLN A 232 37.85 -5.11 11.12
CA GLN A 232 36.46 -5.02 11.57
C GLN A 232 35.50 -4.78 10.41
N VAL A 233 34.39 -5.51 10.43
CA VAL A 233 33.29 -5.40 9.47
C VAL A 233 31.98 -5.15 10.22
N THR A 234 31.20 -4.19 9.77
CA THR A 234 29.82 -3.96 10.20
C THR A 234 28.88 -4.05 9.00
N VAL A 235 27.85 -4.87 9.12
CA VAL A 235 26.72 -4.97 8.18
C VAL A 235 25.48 -4.46 8.90
N GLN A 236 24.78 -3.51 8.28
CA GLN A 236 23.52 -2.97 8.80
C GLN A 236 22.42 -3.08 7.74
N ASP A 237 21.19 -3.26 8.21
CA ASP A 237 20.00 -3.28 7.39
C ASP A 237 18.77 -2.80 8.17
N HIS A 238 17.64 -2.65 7.48
CA HIS A 238 16.39 -2.21 8.10
C HIS A 238 15.25 -3.21 7.84
N ALA A 239 14.67 -3.72 8.93
CA ALA A 239 13.53 -4.62 8.86
C ALA A 239 12.24 -3.83 8.59
N ILE A 240 11.75 -3.84 7.35
CA ILE A 240 10.49 -3.15 7.00
C ILE A 240 9.32 -3.72 7.79
N ALA A 241 9.24 -5.05 7.96
CA ALA A 241 8.22 -5.72 8.75
C ALA A 241 8.35 -5.50 10.27
N SER A 242 9.46 -4.92 10.75
CA SER A 242 9.72 -4.69 12.17
C SER A 242 10.63 -3.46 12.37
N PRO A 243 10.13 -2.24 12.07
CA PRO A 243 10.96 -1.04 11.91
C PRO A 243 11.64 -0.57 13.21
N GLN A 244 11.18 -1.02 14.38
CA GLN A 244 11.85 -0.75 15.66
C GLN A 244 13.14 -1.58 15.84
N GLN A 245 13.30 -2.65 15.06
CA GLN A 245 14.48 -3.51 15.12
C GLN A 245 15.53 -3.01 14.12
N THR A 246 16.69 -2.60 14.64
CA THR A 246 17.87 -2.41 13.80
C THR A 246 18.48 -3.78 13.51
N ILE A 247 18.60 -4.12 12.22
CA ILE A 247 19.35 -5.31 11.80
C ILE A 247 20.82 -4.91 11.74
N GLN A 248 21.64 -5.49 12.60
CA GLN A 248 23.08 -5.22 12.63
C GLN A 248 23.88 -6.46 13.00
N GLY A 249 25.00 -6.64 12.30
CA GLY A 249 26.04 -7.59 12.63
C GLY A 249 27.41 -6.91 12.59
N GLN A 250 28.29 -7.24 13.54
CA GLN A 250 29.60 -6.64 13.67
C GLN A 250 30.64 -7.64 14.16
N THR A 251 31.82 -7.64 13.55
CA THR A 251 32.96 -8.43 14.02
C THR A 251 33.79 -7.66 15.05
N ALA A 252 34.56 -8.39 15.86
CA ALA A 252 35.46 -7.79 16.84
C ALA A 252 36.58 -7.00 16.15
N ALA A 253 36.94 -5.84 16.69
CA ALA A 253 38.08 -5.07 16.23
C ALA A 253 39.38 -5.71 16.75
N THR A 254 40.25 -6.16 15.84
CA THR A 254 41.56 -6.74 16.18
C THR A 254 42.73 -5.81 15.88
N ALA A 255 42.53 -4.76 15.07
CA ALA A 255 43.51 -3.72 14.74
C ALA A 255 42.81 -2.45 14.22
N HIS A 256 43.55 -1.53 13.59
CA HIS A 256 43.00 -0.33 12.95
C HIS A 256 42.40 -0.65 11.56
N GLY A 257 41.21 -0.10 11.29
CA GLY A 257 40.49 -0.25 10.02
C GLY A 257 39.09 -0.83 10.22
N HIS A 258 38.10 -0.20 9.59
CA HIS A 258 36.68 -0.57 9.71
C HIS A 258 36.02 -0.46 8.35
N TRP A 259 35.35 -1.53 7.93
CA TRP A 259 34.48 -1.53 6.75
C TRP A 259 33.03 -1.62 7.20
N GLN A 260 32.22 -0.63 6.85
CA GLN A 260 30.80 -0.56 7.17
C GLN A 260 29.98 -0.52 5.89
N VAL A 261 28.93 -1.34 5.84
CA VAL A 261 28.01 -1.42 4.71
C VAL A 261 26.56 -1.44 5.20
N TYR A 262 25.68 -0.82 4.43
CA TYR A 262 24.25 -0.78 4.68
C TYR A 262 23.48 -1.36 3.49
N GLY A 263 22.39 -2.09 3.75
CA GLY A 263 21.47 -2.54 2.70
C GLY A 263 21.98 -3.74 1.89
N LEU A 264 22.63 -4.72 2.53
CA LEU A 264 23.03 -5.98 1.86
C LEU A 264 21.91 -7.02 1.77
N GLY A 265 20.70 -6.68 2.23
CA GLY A 265 19.52 -7.54 2.23
C GLY A 265 19.47 -8.53 3.38
N ALA A 266 20.09 -8.20 4.52
CA ALA A 266 19.98 -9.03 5.72
C ALA A 266 18.57 -8.92 6.30
N GLN A 267 17.92 -10.07 6.50
CA GLN A 267 16.55 -10.19 7.03
C GLN A 267 16.51 -10.32 8.56
N SER A 268 17.66 -10.54 9.20
CA SER A 268 17.79 -10.62 10.66
C SER A 268 19.21 -10.25 11.11
N SER A 269 19.36 -9.87 12.39
CA SER A 269 20.68 -9.58 12.97
C SER A 269 21.62 -10.79 12.95
N ASP A 270 21.08 -12.01 13.07
CA ASP A 270 21.87 -13.25 12.91
C ASP A 270 22.39 -13.41 11.48
N GLN A 271 21.58 -13.08 10.47
CA GLN A 271 22.02 -13.07 9.08
C GLN A 271 23.06 -11.97 8.83
N ALA A 272 22.85 -10.76 9.37
CA ALA A 272 23.82 -9.67 9.29
C ALA A 272 25.16 -10.04 9.96
N GLN A 273 25.11 -10.71 11.12
CA GLN A 273 26.30 -11.19 11.82
C GLN A 273 27.05 -12.25 11.00
N ARG A 274 26.34 -13.16 10.35
CA ARG A 274 26.94 -14.14 9.43
C ARG A 274 27.59 -13.47 8.22
N MET A 275 26.90 -12.53 7.57
CA MET A 275 27.45 -11.75 6.45
C MET A 275 28.71 -10.96 6.86
N ALA A 276 28.68 -10.31 8.03
CA ALA A 276 29.81 -9.58 8.57
C ALA A 276 31.00 -10.50 8.87
N SER A 277 30.74 -11.64 9.52
CA SER A 277 31.74 -12.65 9.82
C SER A 277 32.35 -13.24 8.56
N GLN A 278 31.52 -13.57 7.56
CA GLN A 278 31.99 -14.11 6.29
C GLN A 278 32.86 -13.10 5.54
N HIS A 279 32.44 -11.84 5.45
CA HIS A 279 33.24 -10.81 4.79
C HIS A 279 34.57 -10.59 5.51
N ASN A 280 34.56 -10.56 6.85
CA ASN A 280 35.77 -10.47 7.66
C ASN A 280 36.70 -11.67 7.45
N GLN A 281 36.16 -12.88 7.40
CA GLN A 281 36.92 -14.10 7.10
C GLN A 281 37.49 -14.06 5.67
N ALA A 282 36.76 -13.53 4.69
CA ALA A 282 37.25 -13.41 3.31
C ALA A 282 38.38 -12.39 3.20
N LEU A 283 38.31 -11.29 3.96
CA LEU A 283 39.41 -10.34 4.10
C LEU A 283 40.63 -10.99 4.77
N ALA A 284 40.42 -11.76 5.84
CA ALA A 284 41.47 -12.51 6.53
C ALA A 284 42.08 -13.62 5.66
N ALA A 285 41.29 -14.26 4.79
CA ALA A 285 41.75 -15.32 3.87
C ALA A 285 42.84 -14.85 2.89
N THR A 286 42.91 -13.54 2.61
CA THR A 286 43.94 -12.93 1.76
C THR A 286 45.18 -12.48 2.54
N HIS A 287 45.16 -12.62 3.87
CA HIS A 287 46.24 -12.14 4.73
C HIS A 287 47.52 -12.93 4.51
N GLU A 288 47.45 -14.25 4.34
CA GLU A 288 48.60 -15.08 3.95
C GLU A 288 48.26 -15.99 2.78
N GLN A 289 49.10 -15.94 1.74
CA GLN A 289 48.99 -16.83 0.59
C GLN A 289 50.35 -17.44 0.26
N TRP A 290 50.33 -18.72 -0.07
CA TRP A 290 51.51 -19.49 -0.40
C TRP A 290 51.51 -19.81 -1.90
N LEU A 291 52.54 -19.33 -2.61
CA LEU A 291 52.77 -19.69 -4.00
C LEU A 291 53.73 -20.88 -4.06
N LEU A 292 53.20 -21.98 -4.56
CA LEU A 292 53.84 -23.27 -4.67
C LEU A 292 54.08 -23.59 -6.14
N GLU A 293 55.18 -24.27 -6.46
CA GLU A 293 55.49 -24.76 -7.79
C GLU A 293 55.70 -26.28 -7.75
N ARG A 294 55.04 -27.00 -8.64
CA ARG A 294 55.16 -28.46 -8.77
C ARG A 294 55.38 -28.85 -10.23
N GLN A 295 56.17 -29.89 -10.45
CA GLN A 295 56.51 -30.42 -11.78
C GLN A 295 55.90 -31.81 -12.03
N ALA A 296 54.93 -32.22 -11.21
CA ALA A 296 54.14 -33.45 -11.34
C ALA A 296 52.64 -33.16 -11.14
N PRO A 297 51.74 -33.88 -11.85
CA PRO A 297 50.29 -33.81 -11.64
C PRO A 297 49.89 -34.51 -10.34
N GLY A 298 48.65 -34.34 -9.88
CA GLY A 298 48.10 -35.00 -8.69
C GLY A 298 47.72 -34.07 -7.55
N LEU A 299 47.81 -32.75 -7.76
CA LEU A 299 47.36 -31.74 -6.80
C LEU A 299 46.29 -30.86 -7.45
N ALA A 300 45.06 -30.97 -6.94
CA ALA A 300 43.90 -30.28 -7.51
C ALA A 300 43.41 -29.13 -6.61
N ILE A 301 42.68 -28.19 -7.21
CA ILE A 301 41.94 -27.18 -6.43
C ILE A 301 40.96 -27.86 -5.46
N GLY A 302 40.76 -27.25 -4.30
CA GLY A 302 39.93 -27.83 -3.24
C GLY A 302 40.59 -29.01 -2.51
N GLN A 303 41.87 -29.28 -2.72
CA GLN A 303 42.62 -30.30 -1.97
C GLN A 303 43.41 -29.69 -0.81
N ARG A 304 43.41 -30.37 0.34
CA ARG A 304 44.25 -30.08 1.49
C ARG A 304 45.63 -30.70 1.31
N ILE A 305 46.65 -29.94 1.66
CA ILE A 305 48.04 -30.36 1.70
C ILE A 305 48.40 -30.69 3.15
N ALA A 306 48.66 -31.96 3.39
CA ALA A 306 49.42 -32.46 4.53
C ALA A 306 50.92 -32.36 4.22
N TRP A 307 51.68 -31.89 5.20
CA TRP A 307 53.12 -31.68 5.08
C TRP A 307 53.91 -32.74 5.85
N GLN A 308 55.12 -33.04 5.40
CA GLN A 308 56.05 -33.92 6.12
C GLN A 308 56.69 -33.25 7.34
N ASP A 309 56.68 -31.93 7.39
CA ASP A 309 57.12 -31.14 8.54
C ASP A 309 55.92 -30.59 9.33
N ASN A 310 56.20 -29.91 10.44
CA ASN A 310 55.18 -29.46 11.40
C ASN A 310 54.44 -28.18 10.98
N ARG A 311 54.41 -27.82 9.69
CA ARG A 311 53.72 -26.59 9.26
C ARG A 311 52.19 -26.81 9.17
N PRO A 312 51.38 -25.76 9.32
CA PRO A 312 49.93 -25.87 9.18
C PRO A 312 49.53 -26.44 7.82
N ALA A 313 48.50 -27.29 7.81
CA ALA A 313 47.89 -27.73 6.56
C ALA A 313 47.41 -26.53 5.74
N ALA A 314 47.40 -26.64 4.43
CA ALA A 314 46.93 -25.59 3.53
C ALA A 314 45.95 -26.16 2.50
N VAL A 315 45.10 -25.32 1.92
CA VAL A 315 44.18 -25.71 0.84
C VAL A 315 44.61 -25.06 -0.47
N ILE A 316 44.62 -25.82 -1.55
CA ILE A 316 44.86 -25.28 -2.90
C ILE A 316 43.60 -24.53 -3.35
N THR A 317 43.70 -23.21 -3.46
CA THR A 317 42.58 -22.33 -3.84
C THR A 317 42.65 -21.91 -5.31
N ALA A 318 43.83 -21.94 -5.92
CA ALA A 318 44.01 -21.73 -7.35
C ALA A 318 45.24 -22.48 -7.89
N ALA A 319 45.25 -22.75 -9.18
CA ALA A 319 46.32 -23.43 -9.90
C ALA A 319 46.43 -22.86 -11.32
N ARG A 320 47.66 -22.57 -11.75
CA ARG A 320 48.00 -22.26 -13.14
C ARG A 320 48.86 -23.38 -13.69
N TYR A 321 48.38 -24.02 -14.75
CA TYR A 321 49.03 -25.14 -15.41
C TYR A 321 49.72 -24.66 -16.67
N GLU A 322 50.95 -25.11 -16.87
CA GLU A 322 51.73 -24.89 -18.08
C GLU A 322 52.38 -26.21 -18.48
N ALA A 323 52.04 -26.70 -19.67
CA ALA A 323 52.60 -27.90 -20.25
C ALA A 323 53.02 -27.63 -21.70
N SER A 324 54.16 -28.19 -22.13
CA SER A 324 54.58 -28.16 -23.52
C SER A 324 55.25 -29.47 -23.91
N GLN A 325 55.02 -29.89 -25.14
CA GLN A 325 55.58 -31.09 -25.73
C GLN A 325 56.12 -30.72 -27.11
N ILE A 326 57.43 -30.68 -27.23
CA ILE A 326 58.12 -30.38 -28.50
C ILE A 326 58.75 -31.67 -28.97
N SER A 327 58.37 -32.12 -30.17
CA SER A 327 59.02 -33.24 -30.83
C SER A 327 60.07 -32.70 -31.79
N GLU A 328 61.35 -32.82 -31.43
CA GLU A 328 62.49 -32.56 -32.30
C GLU A 328 63.22 -33.88 -32.53
N ASP A 329 63.50 -34.22 -33.80
CA ASP A 329 64.33 -35.37 -34.21
C ASP A 329 64.02 -36.71 -33.49
N ARG A 330 62.72 -37.04 -33.34
CA ARG A 330 62.19 -38.25 -32.67
C ARG A 330 62.38 -38.29 -31.14
N THR A 331 62.87 -37.23 -30.53
CA THR A 331 62.88 -37.03 -29.08
C THR A 331 61.83 -36.02 -28.67
N THR A 332 60.81 -36.46 -27.94
CA THR A 332 59.79 -35.56 -27.40
C THR A 332 60.29 -34.99 -26.07
N THR A 333 60.59 -33.70 -26.04
CA THR A 333 60.90 -33.00 -24.79
C THR A 333 59.59 -32.51 -24.17
N THR A 334 59.26 -33.05 -23.01
CA THR A 334 58.07 -32.66 -22.24
C THR A 334 58.45 -31.71 -21.11
N ARG A 335 57.67 -30.63 -20.96
CA ARG A 335 57.75 -29.69 -19.85
C ARG A 335 56.36 -29.56 -19.22
N TYR A 336 56.28 -29.55 -17.90
CA TYR A 336 55.09 -29.40 -17.11
C TYR A 336 55.44 -28.65 -15.83
N GLN A 337 54.59 -27.69 -15.50
CA GLN A 337 54.70 -26.87 -14.31
C GLN A 337 53.29 -26.47 -13.86
N ALA A 338 52.99 -26.68 -12.59
CA ALA A 338 51.81 -26.16 -11.93
C ALA A 338 52.23 -25.15 -10.87
N LEU A 339 51.76 -23.91 -11.01
CA LEU A 339 51.87 -22.86 -10.01
C LEU A 339 50.59 -22.85 -9.18
N LEU A 340 50.67 -23.29 -7.93
CA LEU A 340 49.53 -23.45 -7.03
C LEU A 340 49.51 -22.30 -6.02
N THR A 341 48.35 -21.68 -5.85
CA THR A 341 48.09 -20.82 -4.71
C THR A 341 47.44 -21.66 -3.62
N ALA A 342 48.12 -21.77 -2.49
CA ALA A 342 47.63 -22.44 -1.31
C ALA A 342 47.35 -21.42 -0.20
N GLN A 343 46.27 -21.64 0.54
CA GLN A 343 45.90 -20.85 1.70
C GLN A 343 46.09 -21.68 2.97
N PRO A 344 46.89 -21.22 3.95
CA PRO A 344 47.06 -21.91 5.22
C PRO A 344 45.74 -22.02 5.99
N LEU A 345 45.45 -23.19 6.54
CA LEU A 345 44.29 -23.44 7.39
C LEU A 345 44.47 -22.92 8.83
N SER A 346 45.59 -22.22 9.11
CA SER A 346 45.72 -21.36 10.29
C SER A 346 44.85 -20.10 10.18
N GLN A 347 44.34 -19.78 8.99
CA GLN A 347 43.43 -18.67 8.70
C GLN A 347 42.09 -19.21 8.18
N PRO A 348 40.98 -18.48 8.39
CA PRO A 348 39.70 -18.89 7.85
C PRO A 348 39.72 -18.84 6.31
N LEU A 349 39.08 -19.81 5.68
CA LEU A 349 38.81 -19.80 4.24
C LEU A 349 37.39 -19.25 4.05
N ALA A 350 37.22 -18.22 3.22
CA ALA A 350 35.91 -17.67 2.88
C ALA A 350 35.98 -16.90 1.56
N HIS A 351 34.84 -16.79 0.89
CA HIS A 351 34.70 -15.97 -0.32
C HIS A 351 34.14 -14.58 0.01
N PRO A 352 34.61 -13.52 -0.67
CA PRO A 352 34.00 -12.20 -0.55
C PRO A 352 32.56 -12.24 -1.08
N LEU A 353 31.70 -11.42 -0.50
CA LEU A 353 30.33 -11.27 -0.99
C LEU A 353 30.34 -10.73 -2.43
N THR A 354 29.46 -11.25 -3.28
CA THR A 354 29.28 -10.73 -4.65
C THR A 354 28.26 -9.59 -4.61
N PRO A 355 28.63 -8.36 -5.02
CA PRO A 355 27.65 -7.29 -5.15
C PRO A 355 26.65 -7.62 -6.25
N LEU A 356 25.42 -7.16 -6.10
CA LEU A 356 24.44 -7.21 -7.18
C LEU A 356 24.91 -6.33 -8.35
N PRO A 357 24.63 -6.70 -9.61
CA PRO A 357 24.81 -5.79 -10.71
C PRO A 357 23.92 -4.56 -10.52
N GLU A 358 24.33 -3.42 -11.07
CA GLU A 358 23.54 -2.18 -11.02
C GLU A 358 22.14 -2.43 -11.61
N GLN A 359 21.11 -2.18 -10.80
CA GLN A 359 19.73 -2.38 -11.21
C GLN A 359 19.15 -1.10 -11.82
N PRO A 360 18.25 -1.23 -12.81
CA PRO A 360 17.51 -0.07 -13.28
C PRO A 360 16.70 0.52 -12.11
N PRO A 361 16.48 1.85 -12.09
CA PRO A 361 15.78 2.50 -10.99
C PRO A 361 14.36 1.94 -10.82
N SER A 362 13.69 1.60 -11.93
CA SER A 362 12.37 0.98 -11.89
C SER A 362 12.12 0.04 -13.06
N LEU A 363 11.09 -0.80 -12.92
CA LEU A 363 10.57 -1.71 -13.95
C LEU A 363 9.07 -1.58 -14.13
N HIS A 364 8.62 -1.73 -15.37
CA HIS A 364 7.20 -1.85 -15.69
C HIS A 364 6.63 -3.19 -15.19
N ALA A 365 5.45 -3.12 -14.59
CA ALA A 365 4.69 -4.28 -14.14
C ALA A 365 3.19 -4.01 -14.17
N HIS A 366 2.42 -5.09 -14.10
CA HIS A 366 0.98 -5.04 -13.91
C HIS A 366 0.61 -5.58 -12.55
N ILE A 367 -0.33 -4.93 -11.86
CA ILE A 367 -0.95 -5.52 -10.67
C ILE A 367 -1.69 -6.80 -11.09
N SER A 368 -1.46 -7.88 -10.34
CA SER A 368 -2.05 -9.20 -10.58
C SER A 368 -3.09 -9.50 -9.51
N SER A 369 -4.34 -9.67 -9.92
CA SER A 369 -5.46 -10.02 -9.03
C SER A 369 -6.32 -11.13 -9.62
N GLN A 370 -6.98 -11.90 -8.76
CA GLN A 370 -8.03 -12.83 -9.16
C GLN A 370 -9.43 -12.16 -9.23
N ARG A 371 -9.52 -10.89 -8.84
CA ARG A 371 -10.76 -10.09 -8.84
C ARG A 371 -10.57 -8.85 -9.71
N THR A 372 -11.67 -8.14 -9.98
CA THR A 372 -11.62 -6.88 -10.78
C THR A 372 -10.99 -5.70 -10.01
N ASP A 373 -11.09 -5.72 -8.68
CA ASP A 373 -10.29 -4.93 -7.74
C ASP A 373 -8.94 -5.62 -7.49
N ALA A 374 -7.89 -4.85 -7.19
CA ALA A 374 -6.62 -5.46 -6.82
C ALA A 374 -6.76 -6.22 -5.50
N GLN A 375 -6.31 -7.48 -5.49
CA GLN A 375 -6.20 -8.26 -4.28
C GLN A 375 -5.05 -7.70 -3.43
N LEU A 376 -5.39 -7.35 -2.19
CA LEU A 376 -4.45 -6.92 -1.15
C LEU A 376 -4.26 -8.05 -0.15
N ASN A 377 -3.07 -8.16 0.44
CA ASN A 377 -2.88 -8.96 1.66
C ASN A 377 -3.28 -8.15 2.91
N ASP A 378 -3.18 -8.75 4.09
CA ASP A 378 -3.58 -8.14 5.37
C ASP A 378 -2.75 -6.87 5.72
N GLU A 379 -1.59 -6.69 5.09
CA GLU A 379 -0.72 -5.51 5.25
C GLU A 379 -0.95 -4.44 4.17
N GLY A 380 -1.86 -4.66 3.22
CA GLY A 380 -2.12 -3.74 2.11
C GLY A 380 -1.08 -3.80 0.98
N HIS A 381 -0.33 -4.89 0.89
CA HIS A 381 0.65 -5.16 -0.18
C HIS A 381 -0.01 -5.74 -1.44
N TYR A 382 0.65 -5.58 -2.59
CA TYR A 382 0.16 -5.97 -3.91
C TYR A 382 1.01 -7.08 -4.54
N TRP A 383 0.37 -8.02 -5.23
CA TRP A 383 1.07 -8.86 -6.20
C TRP A 383 1.21 -8.09 -7.52
N ALA A 384 2.42 -8.03 -8.08
CA ALA A 384 2.67 -7.39 -9.36
C ALA A 384 3.57 -8.25 -10.25
N GLN A 385 3.20 -8.41 -11.51
CA GLN A 385 3.93 -9.19 -12.50
C GLN A 385 4.77 -8.23 -13.38
N PRO A 386 6.11 -8.30 -13.33
CA PRO A 386 6.95 -7.51 -14.23
C PRO A 386 6.71 -7.92 -15.69
N VAL A 387 6.59 -6.94 -16.59
CA VAL A 387 6.19 -7.14 -18.01
C VAL A 387 7.12 -8.09 -18.77
N SER A 388 8.42 -8.01 -18.49
CA SER A 388 9.44 -8.80 -19.19
C SER A 388 9.98 -9.98 -18.37
N ALA A 389 9.38 -10.30 -17.22
CA ALA A 389 9.78 -11.43 -16.39
C ALA A 389 8.94 -12.67 -16.69
N PRO A 390 9.46 -13.89 -16.45
CA PRO A 390 8.63 -15.07 -16.42
C PRO A 390 7.51 -14.93 -15.37
N PRO A 391 6.42 -15.69 -15.49
CA PRO A 391 5.36 -15.69 -14.48
C PRO A 391 5.94 -15.93 -13.09
N LEU A 392 5.51 -15.12 -12.13
CA LEU A 392 5.85 -15.32 -10.73
C LEU A 392 5.33 -16.69 -10.25
N PRO A 393 6.04 -17.36 -9.34
CA PRO A 393 5.53 -18.59 -8.74
C PRO A 393 4.23 -18.30 -7.97
N GLU A 394 3.34 -19.29 -7.86
CA GLU A 394 2.01 -19.15 -7.23
C GLU A 394 2.08 -18.56 -5.82
N ASN A 395 3.16 -18.83 -5.10
CA ASN A 395 3.39 -18.32 -3.76
C ASN A 395 4.26 -17.06 -3.73
N ALA A 396 4.42 -16.26 -4.79
CA ALA A 396 5.25 -15.04 -4.72
C ALA A 396 4.79 -14.08 -3.59
N PRO A 397 5.70 -13.33 -2.95
CA PRO A 397 5.33 -12.35 -1.94
C PRO A 397 4.57 -11.18 -2.56
N ALA A 398 3.65 -10.60 -1.80
CA ALA A 398 3.09 -9.30 -2.11
C ALA A 398 4.09 -8.19 -1.73
N TRP A 399 4.11 -7.10 -2.49
CA TRP A 399 5.03 -5.99 -2.29
C TRP A 399 4.34 -4.74 -1.75
N PRO A 400 5.00 -4.00 -0.84
CA PRO A 400 4.47 -2.73 -0.35
C PRO A 400 4.27 -1.73 -1.48
N LYS A 401 3.31 -0.82 -1.30
CA LYS A 401 3.12 0.35 -2.16
C LYS A 401 3.65 1.58 -1.45
N LEU A 402 4.46 2.39 -2.13
CA LEU A 402 4.86 3.69 -1.61
C LEU A 402 3.62 4.59 -1.50
N MET A 403 3.42 5.15 -0.31
CA MET A 403 2.33 6.07 -0.02
C MET A 403 2.85 7.50 0.06
N PRO A 404 2.16 8.50 -0.53
CA PRO A 404 2.56 9.91 -0.43
C PRO A 404 2.51 10.46 0.99
N PHE A 405 1.70 9.85 1.85
CA PHE A 405 1.52 10.23 3.24
C PHE A 405 1.29 8.98 4.09
N GLY A 406 1.93 8.95 5.26
CA GLY A 406 1.83 7.88 6.23
C GLY A 406 2.43 8.30 7.57
N GLY A 407 1.84 7.86 8.68
CA GLY A 407 2.33 8.11 10.03
C GLY A 407 2.06 6.93 10.95
N PRO A 408 2.98 6.64 11.89
CA PRO A 408 2.81 5.53 12.82
C PRO A 408 1.61 5.77 13.74
N PRO A 409 0.98 4.70 14.25
CA PRO A 409 0.01 4.83 15.33
C PRO A 409 0.68 5.37 16.60
N THR A 410 -0.12 5.98 17.48
CA THR A 410 0.28 6.28 18.86
C THR A 410 -0.41 5.31 19.82
N ALA A 411 -0.23 5.47 21.13
CA ALA A 411 -0.98 4.67 22.11
C ALA A 411 -2.50 4.90 22.02
N ASP A 412 -2.90 6.10 21.58
CA ASP A 412 -4.30 6.55 21.59
C ASP A 412 -4.91 6.61 20.17
N ASP A 413 -4.10 6.57 19.11
CA ASP A 413 -4.53 6.74 17.72
C ASP A 413 -4.06 5.62 16.78
N SER A 414 -4.88 5.34 15.77
CA SER A 414 -4.56 4.42 14.68
C SER A 414 -3.49 4.98 13.73
N ALA A 415 -2.89 4.11 12.92
CA ALA A 415 -1.99 4.54 11.85
C ALA A 415 -2.70 5.49 10.88
N THR A 416 -1.97 6.46 10.34
CA THR A 416 -2.48 7.42 9.35
C THR A 416 -1.85 7.16 7.99
N GLY A 417 -2.55 7.47 6.91
CA GLY A 417 -2.00 7.33 5.56
C GLY A 417 -2.96 7.70 4.43
N LEU A 418 -2.41 7.79 3.22
CA LEU A 418 -3.17 8.01 1.98
C LEU A 418 -3.03 6.80 1.06
N HIS A 419 -4.00 5.88 1.16
CA HIS A 419 -4.05 4.67 0.33
C HIS A 419 -5.23 4.71 -0.63
N ALA A 420 -4.96 4.91 -1.92
CA ALA A 420 -5.92 4.68 -2.99
C ALA A 420 -5.67 3.30 -3.62
N PRO A 421 -6.61 2.33 -3.49
CA PRO A 421 -6.40 0.99 -4.03
C PRO A 421 -6.20 1.00 -5.55
N LEU A 422 -5.19 0.26 -6.02
CA LEU A 422 -5.03 -0.02 -7.44
C LEU A 422 -6.07 -1.05 -7.91
N ARG A 423 -6.14 -1.26 -9.23
CA ARG A 423 -7.02 -2.26 -9.84
C ARG A 423 -6.19 -3.39 -10.43
N ASP A 424 -6.83 -4.52 -10.72
CA ASP A 424 -6.22 -5.54 -11.56
C ASP A 424 -5.74 -4.94 -12.88
N GLN A 425 -4.63 -5.46 -13.40
CA GLN A 425 -3.95 -4.99 -14.62
C GLN A 425 -3.41 -3.55 -14.58
N ALA A 426 -3.59 -2.81 -13.48
CA ALA A 426 -3.05 -1.45 -13.37
C ALA A 426 -1.55 -1.44 -13.66
N GLU A 427 -1.13 -0.62 -14.62
CA GLU A 427 0.27 -0.49 -14.96
C GLU A 427 0.99 0.36 -13.90
N VAL A 428 2.07 -0.21 -13.38
CA VAL A 428 2.88 0.37 -12.31
C VAL A 428 4.36 0.28 -12.62
N LEU A 429 5.13 1.13 -11.94
CA LEU A 429 6.57 1.00 -11.81
C LEU A 429 6.91 0.32 -10.49
N ILE A 430 7.74 -0.72 -10.53
CA ILE A 430 8.34 -1.36 -9.36
C ILE A 430 9.74 -0.79 -9.15
N GLY A 431 10.06 -0.39 -7.93
CA GLY A 431 11.42 -0.04 -7.51
C GLY A 431 12.07 -1.12 -6.66
N PHE A 432 13.37 -1.00 -6.43
CA PHE A 432 14.17 -1.94 -5.64
C PHE A 432 14.88 -1.24 -4.48
N ILE A 433 14.54 -1.63 -3.25
CA ILE A 433 15.17 -1.07 -2.06
C ILE A 433 16.64 -1.49 -2.05
N HIS A 434 17.55 -0.50 -1.94
CA HIS A 434 19.01 -0.69 -2.05
C HIS A 434 19.49 -1.40 -3.34
N GLY A 435 18.68 -1.38 -4.40
CA GLY A 435 19.02 -2.08 -5.65
C GLY A 435 18.90 -3.61 -5.57
N ASP A 436 18.19 -4.15 -4.56
CA ASP A 436 17.92 -5.58 -4.45
C ASP A 436 16.55 -5.93 -5.04
N PRO A 437 16.49 -6.69 -6.15
CA PRO A 437 15.21 -7.11 -6.74
C PRO A 437 14.38 -8.04 -5.85
N SER A 438 15.01 -8.66 -4.84
CA SER A 438 14.32 -9.42 -3.81
C SER A 438 13.57 -8.50 -2.81
N GLN A 439 13.86 -7.20 -2.82
CA GLN A 439 13.20 -6.18 -2.00
C GLN A 439 12.44 -5.17 -2.89
N SER A 440 11.47 -5.70 -3.63
CA SER A 440 10.64 -4.93 -4.56
C SER A 440 9.55 -4.12 -3.85
N VAL A 441 9.24 -2.94 -4.39
CA VAL A 441 8.18 -2.04 -3.92
C VAL A 441 7.40 -1.47 -5.11
N VAL A 442 6.08 -1.38 -5.02
CA VAL A 442 5.25 -0.65 -5.99
C VAL A 442 5.49 0.84 -5.79
N TRP A 443 6.17 1.48 -6.74
CA TRP A 443 6.61 2.86 -6.63
C TRP A 443 5.54 3.85 -7.08
N ALA A 444 4.99 3.67 -8.28
CA ALA A 444 4.03 4.60 -8.86
C ALA A 444 3.10 3.91 -9.86
N SER A 445 1.89 4.45 -10.04
CA SER A 445 1.02 4.11 -11.18
C SER A 445 1.45 4.90 -12.41
N LEU A 446 1.49 4.28 -13.57
CA LEU A 446 1.86 4.93 -14.82
C LEU A 446 0.62 5.15 -15.70
N PRO A 447 0.22 6.39 -16.01
CA PRO A 447 -0.87 6.63 -16.96
C PRO A 447 -0.50 6.17 -18.37
N ASN A 448 -1.47 5.58 -19.07
CA ASN A 448 -1.36 5.13 -20.46
C ASN A 448 -2.74 5.24 -21.14
N PRO A 449 -2.92 4.92 -22.44
CA PRO A 449 -4.23 5.01 -23.09
C PRO A 449 -5.35 4.18 -22.45
N GLU A 450 -5.03 3.02 -21.86
CA GLU A 450 -5.98 2.15 -21.15
C GLU A 450 -6.21 2.60 -19.69
N GLN A 451 -5.22 3.25 -19.08
CA GLN A 451 -5.21 3.87 -17.75
C GLN A 451 -5.03 5.39 -17.89
N SER A 452 -6.01 6.05 -18.49
CA SER A 452 -5.92 7.48 -18.80
C SER A 452 -5.82 8.33 -17.53
N SER A 453 -5.02 9.40 -17.60
CA SER A 453 -4.95 10.40 -16.53
C SER A 453 -6.28 11.16 -16.40
N PRO A 454 -6.76 11.45 -15.18
CA PRO A 454 -7.95 12.31 -14.97
C PRO A 454 -7.71 13.78 -15.39
N VAL A 455 -6.46 14.20 -15.50
CA VAL A 455 -6.04 15.53 -15.95
C VAL A 455 -5.28 15.40 -17.25
N THR A 456 -5.72 16.12 -18.26
CA THR A 456 -5.20 16.09 -19.64
C THR A 456 -5.11 17.49 -20.21
N ALA A 457 -4.70 17.63 -21.48
CA ALA A 457 -4.74 18.90 -22.18
C ALA A 457 -6.15 19.50 -22.31
N ALA A 458 -7.22 18.72 -22.10
CA ALA A 458 -8.59 19.23 -22.09
C ALA A 458 -8.97 19.96 -20.80
N ASN A 459 -8.22 19.77 -19.71
CA ASN A 459 -8.47 20.36 -18.40
C ASN A 459 -7.17 20.66 -17.63
N PRO A 460 -6.22 21.43 -18.22
CA PRO A 460 -4.86 21.58 -17.69
C PRO A 460 -4.79 22.43 -16.41
N SER A 461 -5.82 23.23 -16.12
CA SER A 461 -5.95 24.03 -14.89
C SER A 461 -6.46 23.23 -13.70
N GLN A 462 -6.80 21.95 -13.88
CA GLN A 462 -7.42 21.15 -12.83
C GLN A 462 -6.41 20.28 -12.07
N SER A 463 -6.52 20.28 -10.75
CA SER A 463 -5.99 19.25 -9.86
C SER A 463 -7.14 18.33 -9.43
N GLN A 464 -7.13 17.07 -9.88
CA GLN A 464 -8.26 16.16 -9.70
C GLN A 464 -7.86 14.81 -9.11
N TRP A 465 -8.60 14.38 -8.09
CA TRP A 465 -8.67 13.00 -7.63
C TRP A 465 -10.00 12.38 -8.05
N THR A 466 -9.97 11.16 -8.55
CA THR A 466 -11.18 10.43 -8.97
C THR A 466 -11.12 8.99 -8.50
N SER A 467 -12.14 8.60 -7.74
CA SER A 467 -12.29 7.23 -7.26
C SER A 467 -12.81 6.30 -8.35
N HIS A 468 -12.78 4.99 -8.10
CA HIS A 468 -13.34 3.99 -9.00
C HIS A 468 -14.82 4.25 -9.32
N SER A 469 -15.63 4.61 -8.31
CA SER A 469 -17.05 4.95 -8.45
C SER A 469 -17.31 6.35 -9.02
N GLN A 470 -16.30 6.98 -9.62
CA GLN A 470 -16.34 8.32 -10.22
C GLN A 470 -16.64 9.44 -9.22
N HIS A 471 -16.40 9.23 -7.92
CA HIS A 471 -16.40 10.33 -6.96
C HIS A 471 -15.20 11.22 -7.21
N ARG A 472 -15.42 12.54 -7.25
CA ARG A 472 -14.42 13.50 -7.68
C ARG A 472 -14.16 14.52 -6.60
N LEU A 473 -12.89 14.75 -6.30
CA LEU A 473 -12.39 15.95 -5.64
C LEU A 473 -11.56 16.72 -6.66
N ALA A 474 -11.97 17.94 -7.00
CA ALA A 474 -11.30 18.74 -8.02
C ALA A 474 -11.13 20.19 -7.60
N PHE A 475 -9.96 20.75 -7.89
CA PHE A 475 -9.66 22.18 -7.81
C PHE A 475 -9.36 22.64 -9.23
N ASP A 476 -10.10 23.62 -9.74
CA ASP A 476 -9.90 24.21 -11.04
C ASP A 476 -9.42 25.65 -10.85
N ASP A 477 -8.21 25.95 -11.33
CA ASP A 477 -7.59 27.27 -11.22
C ASP A 477 -7.77 28.10 -12.52
N SER A 478 -8.82 27.81 -13.31
CA SER A 478 -9.17 28.61 -14.48
C SER A 478 -9.40 30.08 -14.12
N ASP A 479 -8.82 31.00 -14.90
CA ASP A 479 -9.00 32.44 -14.72
C ASP A 479 -10.49 32.82 -14.68
N ASP A 480 -10.86 33.70 -13.75
CA ASP A 480 -12.21 34.21 -13.49
C ASP A 480 -13.29 33.15 -13.22
N SER A 481 -12.96 31.86 -13.13
CA SER A 481 -13.91 30.75 -12.98
C SER A 481 -13.39 29.63 -12.08
N ALA A 482 -12.49 29.97 -11.14
CA ALA A 482 -11.87 29.00 -10.27
C ALA A 482 -12.92 28.31 -9.37
N THR A 483 -12.81 26.98 -9.21
CA THR A 483 -13.73 26.20 -8.39
C THR A 483 -13.03 25.17 -7.53
N ALA A 484 -13.63 24.85 -6.38
CA ALA A 484 -13.31 23.67 -5.60
C ALA A 484 -14.57 22.81 -5.45
N THR A 485 -14.51 21.56 -5.92
CA THR A 485 -15.68 20.71 -6.10
C THR A 485 -15.47 19.32 -5.48
N LEU A 486 -16.41 18.89 -4.65
CA LEU A 486 -16.62 17.50 -4.27
C LEU A 486 -17.91 17.01 -4.92
N ALA A 487 -17.83 16.03 -5.83
CA ALA A 487 -18.97 15.60 -6.63
C ALA A 487 -19.13 14.08 -6.67
N MET A 488 -20.40 13.66 -6.72
CA MET A 488 -20.86 12.30 -7.00
C MET A 488 -21.76 12.35 -8.25
N PRO A 489 -21.18 12.30 -9.47
CA PRO A 489 -21.92 12.58 -10.71
C PRO A 489 -23.11 11.66 -10.95
N THR A 490 -23.02 10.39 -10.51
CA THR A 490 -24.08 9.40 -10.69
C THR A 490 -25.38 9.72 -9.97
N THR A 491 -25.33 10.50 -8.88
CA THR A 491 -26.51 10.92 -8.10
C THR A 491 -26.77 12.43 -8.20
N GLU A 492 -26.03 13.13 -9.07
CA GLU A 492 -26.07 14.59 -9.22
C GLU A 492 -25.89 15.33 -7.88
N SER A 493 -25.11 14.77 -6.96
CA SER A 493 -24.83 15.38 -5.65
C SER A 493 -23.47 16.09 -5.67
N HIS A 494 -23.42 17.35 -5.23
CA HIS A 494 -22.15 18.10 -5.16
C HIS A 494 -22.13 19.18 -4.07
N LEU A 495 -20.92 19.43 -3.58
CA LEU A 495 -20.53 20.64 -2.87
C LEU A 495 -19.53 21.38 -3.75
N GLN A 496 -19.83 22.63 -4.10
CA GLN A 496 -18.99 23.43 -4.98
C GLN A 496 -18.80 24.84 -4.41
N LEU A 497 -17.54 25.23 -4.27
CA LEU A 497 -17.12 26.61 -4.03
C LEU A 497 -16.72 27.22 -5.38
N THR A 498 -17.25 28.40 -5.69
CA THR A 498 -16.96 29.13 -6.93
C THR A 498 -16.36 30.48 -6.58
N HIS A 499 -15.19 30.76 -7.15
CA HIS A 499 -14.60 32.09 -7.19
C HIS A 499 -14.73 32.60 -8.63
N HIS A 500 -15.76 33.39 -8.86
CA HIS A 500 -15.96 34.13 -10.11
C HIS A 500 -16.02 35.61 -9.77
N ALA A 501 -15.36 36.48 -10.55
CA ALA A 501 -15.27 37.91 -10.27
C ALA A 501 -16.64 38.56 -10.02
N ASP A 502 -17.64 38.17 -10.82
CA ASP A 502 -19.00 38.71 -10.71
C ASP A 502 -19.93 37.93 -9.76
N LYS A 503 -19.62 36.67 -9.42
CA LYS A 503 -20.56 35.76 -8.73
C LYS A 503 -19.83 34.70 -7.88
N PRO A 504 -19.10 35.10 -6.83
CA PRO A 504 -18.59 34.12 -5.87
C PRO A 504 -19.75 33.43 -5.17
N GLY A 505 -19.61 32.13 -4.87
CA GLY A 505 -20.72 31.39 -4.28
C GLY A 505 -20.35 30.00 -3.75
N LEU A 506 -21.28 29.44 -2.97
CA LEU A 506 -21.27 28.07 -2.51
C LEU A 506 -22.58 27.40 -2.97
N SER A 507 -22.46 26.25 -3.62
CA SER A 507 -23.60 25.40 -3.98
C SER A 507 -23.51 24.09 -3.22
N LEU A 508 -24.62 23.72 -2.55
CA LEU A 508 -24.82 22.41 -1.94
C LEU A 508 -26.08 21.81 -2.57
N HIS A 509 -25.91 20.73 -3.33
CA HIS A 509 -26.99 20.12 -4.12
C HIS A 509 -27.05 18.62 -3.85
N ALA A 510 -28.26 18.10 -3.65
CA ALA A 510 -28.56 16.67 -3.57
C ALA A 510 -29.67 16.35 -4.58
N GLY A 511 -29.31 15.77 -5.73
CA GLY A 511 -30.24 15.60 -6.86
C GLY A 511 -31.25 14.48 -6.64
N GLN A 512 -30.75 13.26 -6.37
CA GLN A 512 -31.58 12.06 -6.17
C GLN A 512 -31.70 11.63 -4.69
N GLY A 513 -31.56 12.58 -3.74
CA GLY A 513 -31.43 12.25 -2.33
C GLY A 513 -32.05 13.26 -1.37
N TRP A 514 -31.66 13.16 -0.10
CA TRP A 514 -32.08 14.05 0.97
C TRP A 514 -30.91 14.91 1.44
N LEU A 515 -31.23 16.09 2.00
CA LEU A 515 -30.28 16.97 2.68
C LEU A 515 -30.74 17.12 4.14
N GLN A 516 -29.88 16.76 5.10
CA GLN A 516 -30.15 16.95 6.52
C GLN A 516 -29.18 17.97 7.12
N ARG A 517 -29.70 18.93 7.88
CA ARG A 517 -28.92 19.89 8.68
C ARG A 517 -29.29 19.69 10.14
N GLN A 518 -28.33 19.36 10.99
CA GLN A 518 -28.55 19.08 12.40
C GLN A 518 -27.43 19.73 13.24
N ALA A 519 -27.81 20.34 14.37
CA ALA A 519 -26.88 20.88 15.35
C ALA A 519 -27.43 20.57 16.75
N GLU A 520 -26.56 20.13 17.67
CA GLU A 520 -26.96 19.83 19.06
C GLU A 520 -27.16 21.09 19.90
N GLN A 521 -26.55 22.20 19.47
CA GLN A 521 -26.66 23.49 20.13
C GLN A 521 -27.34 24.48 19.18
N ASN A 522 -26.57 25.26 18.43
CA ASN A 522 -27.07 26.38 17.64
C ASN A 522 -26.90 26.12 16.14
N LEU A 523 -27.91 26.49 15.36
CA LEU A 523 -27.87 26.54 13.89
C LEU A 523 -28.30 27.94 13.45
N PHE A 524 -27.41 28.68 12.78
CA PHE A 524 -27.68 30.04 12.30
C PHE A 524 -27.79 30.06 10.77
N ALA A 525 -28.77 30.80 10.25
CA ALA A 525 -28.91 31.11 8.83
C ALA A 525 -29.24 32.60 8.67
N GLN A 526 -28.35 33.35 8.00
CA GLN A 526 -28.48 34.80 7.84
C GLN A 526 -28.20 35.21 6.40
N SER A 527 -29.06 36.06 5.84
CA SER A 527 -28.86 36.75 4.56
C SER A 527 -29.15 38.24 4.75
N GLN A 528 -28.33 39.11 4.18
CA GLN A 528 -28.52 40.56 4.27
C GLN A 528 -29.49 41.11 3.23
N GLN A 529 -29.78 40.31 2.20
CA GLN A 529 -30.67 40.69 1.12
C GLN A 529 -31.85 39.74 1.08
N HIS A 530 -31.73 38.67 0.30
CA HIS A 530 -32.84 37.76 0.02
C HIS A 530 -32.59 36.37 0.60
N THR A 531 -33.63 35.80 1.20
CA THR A 531 -33.72 34.38 1.55
C THR A 531 -35.01 33.85 0.95
N SER A 532 -34.96 32.69 0.32
CA SER A 532 -36.13 31.97 -0.18
C SER A 532 -36.06 30.52 0.28
N GLU A 533 -37.19 30.03 0.78
CA GLU A 533 -37.38 28.61 1.11
C GLU A 533 -38.65 28.14 0.40
N GLN A 534 -38.55 27.03 -0.33
CA GLN A 534 -39.64 26.45 -1.08
C GLN A 534 -39.73 24.95 -0.80
N ALA A 535 -40.94 24.48 -0.48
CA ALA A 535 -41.25 23.06 -0.37
C ALA A 535 -42.29 22.70 -1.43
N GLY A 536 -42.04 21.63 -2.20
CA GLY A 536 -42.96 21.17 -3.25
C GLY A 536 -44.19 20.42 -2.72
N GLN A 537 -44.13 19.92 -1.49
CA GLN A 537 -45.24 19.22 -0.81
C GLN A 537 -45.50 19.87 0.55
N SER A 538 -44.79 19.42 1.59
CA SER A 538 -45.03 19.83 2.97
C SER A 538 -43.83 20.55 3.57
N GLN A 539 -44.10 21.60 4.35
CA GLN A 539 -43.13 22.21 5.26
C GLN A 539 -43.66 22.10 6.69
N ILE A 540 -42.87 21.51 7.58
CA ILE A 540 -43.21 21.33 9.00
C ILE A 540 -42.19 22.09 9.83
N VAL A 541 -42.67 22.99 10.69
CA VAL A 541 -41.85 23.74 11.64
C VAL A 541 -42.30 23.36 13.05
N GLN A 542 -41.45 22.62 13.75
CA GLN A 542 -41.69 22.24 15.15
C GLN A 542 -40.70 22.96 16.05
N VAL A 543 -41.21 23.68 17.05
CA VAL A 543 -40.39 24.46 17.98
C VAL A 543 -40.77 24.07 19.40
N GLY A 544 -39.79 23.66 20.21
CA GLY A 544 -40.03 23.16 21.56
C GLY A 544 -40.36 24.24 22.60
N GLN A 545 -39.90 25.48 22.37
CA GLN A 545 -40.17 26.62 23.25
C GLN A 545 -40.72 27.80 22.46
N ASN A 546 -39.86 28.70 21.97
CA ASN A 546 -40.27 29.98 21.41
C ASN A 546 -40.03 30.05 19.89
N HIS A 547 -41.08 30.31 19.12
CA HIS A 547 -40.99 30.71 17.72
C HIS A 547 -41.24 32.22 17.61
N GLN A 548 -40.29 32.96 17.03
CA GLN A 548 -40.40 34.41 16.85
C GLN A 548 -40.14 34.77 15.38
N ALA A 549 -41.08 35.49 14.78
CA ALA A 549 -40.92 36.10 13.46
C ALA A 549 -41.11 37.62 13.61
N GLN A 550 -40.11 38.40 13.23
CA GLN A 550 -40.15 39.86 13.25
C GLN A 550 -39.95 40.39 11.84
N VAL A 551 -40.91 41.17 11.34
CA VAL A 551 -40.88 41.77 9.99
C VAL A 551 -41.06 43.27 10.12
N GLN A 552 -40.20 44.05 9.45
CA GLN A 552 -40.23 45.52 9.53
C GLN A 552 -41.36 46.14 8.71
N GLN A 553 -41.73 45.50 7.60
CA GLN A 553 -42.76 45.97 6.69
C GLN A 553 -43.93 44.96 6.69
N ASN A 554 -44.11 44.24 5.59
CA ASN A 554 -45.27 43.40 5.37
C ASN A 554 -45.00 41.95 5.77
N PHE A 555 -45.77 41.42 6.72
CA PHE A 555 -45.88 39.98 6.97
C PHE A 555 -47.12 39.45 6.24
N THR A 556 -46.92 38.55 5.26
CA THR A 556 -48.02 37.94 4.48
C THR A 556 -48.03 36.44 4.71
N ALA A 557 -49.14 35.92 5.22
CA ALA A 557 -49.41 34.49 5.31
C ALA A 557 -50.73 34.20 4.59
N GLN A 558 -50.71 33.34 3.59
CA GLN A 558 -51.86 33.06 2.73
C GLN A 558 -51.99 31.57 2.43
N ALA A 559 -53.21 31.06 2.51
CA ALA A 559 -53.59 29.79 1.91
C ALA A 559 -54.34 30.10 0.60
N THR A 560 -53.71 29.87 -0.55
CA THR A 560 -54.33 30.14 -1.87
C THR A 560 -55.37 29.09 -2.24
N GLN A 561 -55.24 27.89 -1.67
CA GLN A 561 -56.21 26.80 -1.75
C GLN A 561 -56.37 26.21 -0.34
N GLY A 562 -57.59 25.84 0.03
CA GLY A 562 -57.88 25.17 1.30
C GLY A 562 -58.08 26.10 2.50
N GLN A 563 -57.63 25.65 3.68
CA GLN A 563 -57.92 26.25 4.98
C GLN A 563 -56.66 26.86 5.62
N TRP A 564 -56.83 28.00 6.28
CA TRP A 564 -55.86 28.54 7.24
C TRP A 564 -56.39 28.34 8.67
N GLN A 565 -55.54 27.86 9.59
CA GLN A 565 -55.93 27.59 10.97
C GLN A 565 -54.84 28.06 11.94
N GLN A 566 -55.25 28.81 12.97
CA GLN A 566 -54.43 29.13 14.14
C GLN A 566 -55.14 28.63 15.40
N ALA A 567 -54.39 27.96 16.27
CA ALA A 567 -54.90 27.45 17.53
C ALA A 567 -53.89 27.71 18.65
N ALA A 568 -54.38 28.12 19.82
CA ALA A 568 -53.59 28.28 21.04
C ALA A 568 -54.38 27.69 22.21
N THR A 569 -53.70 26.94 23.09
CA THR A 569 -54.34 26.29 24.25
C THR A 569 -54.59 27.24 25.40
N GLN A 570 -53.78 28.29 25.52
CA GLN A 570 -53.92 29.31 26.55
C GLN A 570 -54.48 30.61 25.97
N ASN A 571 -53.67 31.33 25.17
CA ASN A 571 -54.02 32.66 24.68
C ASN A 571 -53.67 32.83 23.20
N LEU A 572 -54.58 33.47 22.44
CA LEU A 572 -54.32 34.00 21.10
C LEU A 572 -54.56 35.52 21.14
N THR A 573 -53.51 36.30 20.91
CA THR A 573 -53.57 37.77 20.93
C THR A 573 -53.28 38.33 19.55
N LEU A 574 -54.22 39.10 19.00
CA LEU A 574 -54.05 39.87 17.76
C LEU A 574 -54.24 41.35 18.07
N SER A 575 -53.17 42.15 17.94
CA SER A 575 -53.20 43.58 18.23
C SER A 575 -52.76 44.40 17.01
N SER A 576 -53.49 45.48 16.73
CA SER A 576 -53.15 46.49 15.73
C SER A 576 -53.37 47.86 16.35
N GLN A 577 -52.45 48.79 16.13
CA GLN A 577 -52.57 50.16 16.64
C GLN A 577 -53.45 51.05 15.76
N ALA A 578 -53.67 50.67 14.50
CA ALA A 578 -54.38 51.48 13.53
C ALA A 578 -55.71 50.84 13.12
N HIS A 579 -55.66 49.73 12.39
CA HIS A 579 -56.84 49.09 11.83
C HIS A 579 -56.67 47.57 11.82
N SER A 580 -57.73 46.86 12.19
CA SER A 580 -57.87 45.42 12.05
C SER A 580 -59.15 45.15 11.25
N GLN A 581 -59.04 44.34 10.20
CA GLN A 581 -60.17 43.99 9.35
C GLN A 581 -60.29 42.48 9.23
N PHE A 582 -61.51 41.97 9.35
CA PHE A 582 -61.85 40.58 9.08
C PHE A 582 -62.96 40.58 8.02
N MET A 583 -62.67 39.99 6.86
CA MET A 583 -63.61 39.93 5.74
C MET A 583 -63.92 38.47 5.43
N ALA A 584 -65.21 38.14 5.35
CA ALA A 584 -65.68 36.84 4.87
C ALA A 584 -66.71 37.06 3.76
N GLY A 585 -66.64 36.25 2.69
CA GLY A 585 -67.57 36.35 1.57
C GLY A 585 -68.94 35.72 1.85
N GLN A 586 -69.07 34.89 2.90
CA GLN A 586 -70.31 34.20 3.25
C GLN A 586 -70.70 34.44 4.71
N ALA A 587 -69.90 33.97 5.67
CA ALA A 587 -70.20 34.07 7.09
C ALA A 587 -68.92 34.25 7.92
N THR A 588 -69.06 34.93 9.06
CA THR A 588 -68.05 35.04 10.11
C THR A 588 -68.66 34.55 11.41
N ASP A 589 -68.15 33.44 11.95
CA ASP A 589 -68.61 32.87 13.22
C ASP A 589 -67.63 33.23 14.36
N LEU A 590 -68.15 33.77 15.46
CA LEU A 590 -67.41 34.01 16.69
C LEU A 590 -68.12 33.27 17.84
N THR A 591 -67.43 32.31 18.44
CA THR A 591 -67.99 31.44 19.47
C THR A 591 -67.06 31.39 20.68
N ALA A 592 -67.61 31.59 21.88
CA ALA A 592 -66.91 31.30 23.12
C ALA A 592 -67.84 30.54 24.08
N ALA A 593 -67.29 29.58 24.82
CA ALA A 593 -68.07 28.73 25.72
C ALA A 593 -68.58 29.47 26.97
N GLN A 594 -67.85 30.50 27.43
CA GLN A 594 -68.19 31.25 28.64
C GLN A 594 -68.62 32.67 28.32
N GLN A 595 -67.79 33.42 27.58
CA GLN A 595 -68.03 34.83 27.34
C GLN A 595 -67.43 35.28 26.00
N LEU A 596 -68.21 36.04 25.24
CA LEU A 596 -67.73 36.90 24.15
C LEU A 596 -67.88 38.35 24.60
N SER A 597 -66.80 39.14 24.57
CA SER A 597 -66.80 40.55 24.93
C SER A 597 -66.31 41.42 23.78
N PHE A 598 -67.03 42.52 23.56
CA PHE A 598 -66.62 43.59 22.65
C PHE A 598 -66.52 44.87 23.47
N GLN A 599 -65.32 45.41 23.61
CA GLN A 599 -65.06 46.63 24.38
C GLN A 599 -64.44 47.68 23.46
N SER A 600 -65.03 48.87 23.44
CA SER A 600 -64.50 50.05 22.75
C SER A 600 -64.48 51.21 23.74
N ASN A 601 -63.40 51.99 23.73
CA ASN A 601 -63.35 53.27 24.45
C ASN A 601 -64.15 54.37 23.73
N GLY A 602 -64.50 54.14 22.46
CA GLY A 602 -65.32 55.04 21.64
C GLY A 602 -66.67 54.40 21.31
N GLN A 603 -67.14 54.63 20.09
CA GLN A 603 -68.38 54.03 19.60
C GLN A 603 -68.14 52.58 19.14
N SER A 604 -69.06 51.68 19.45
CA SER A 604 -69.17 50.36 18.81
C SER A 604 -70.41 50.37 17.91
N VAL A 605 -70.26 49.93 16.66
CA VAL A 605 -71.36 49.89 15.68
C VAL A 605 -71.51 48.47 15.15
N PHE A 606 -72.70 47.89 15.32
CA PHE A 606 -73.10 46.64 14.70
C PHE A 606 -74.19 46.97 13.67
N GLN A 607 -73.84 46.91 12.38
CA GLN A 607 -74.71 47.32 11.29
C GLN A 607 -74.82 46.22 10.24
N ALA A 608 -76.05 45.85 9.87
CA ALA A 608 -76.34 45.12 8.65
C ALA A 608 -76.65 46.13 7.53
N SER A 609 -75.87 46.15 6.45
CA SER A 609 -76.09 47.07 5.32
C SER A 609 -77.35 46.73 4.52
N GLN A 610 -77.71 45.44 4.46
CA GLN A 610 -79.01 44.94 4.01
C GLN A 610 -79.40 43.75 4.88
N GLY A 611 -80.49 43.88 5.66
CA GLY A 611 -80.98 42.83 6.55
C GLY A 611 -81.28 43.33 7.97
N GLN A 612 -81.34 42.40 8.92
CA GLN A 612 -81.67 42.67 10.33
C GLN A 612 -80.49 42.33 11.24
N VAL A 613 -80.26 43.15 12.27
CA VAL A 613 -79.40 42.80 13.41
C VAL A 613 -80.29 42.19 14.48
N GLN A 614 -80.13 40.91 14.78
CA GLN A 614 -80.92 40.19 15.78
C GLN A 614 -80.08 39.90 17.03
N LEU A 615 -80.62 40.23 18.20
CA LEU A 615 -80.11 39.79 19.50
C LEU A 615 -81.12 38.81 20.08
N SER A 616 -80.68 37.60 20.45
CA SER A 616 -81.54 36.56 21.04
C SER A 616 -80.78 35.80 22.12
N ALA A 617 -81.42 35.52 23.25
CA ALA A 617 -80.86 34.70 24.33
C ALA A 617 -81.92 33.73 24.86
N ASN A 618 -81.51 32.53 25.27
CA ASN A 618 -82.43 31.53 25.84
C ASN A 618 -82.99 31.93 27.22
N GLN A 619 -82.33 32.85 27.92
CA GLN A 619 -82.77 33.33 29.23
C GLN A 619 -83.19 34.80 29.17
N ALA A 620 -82.21 35.71 29.10
CA ALA A 620 -82.47 37.14 29.10
C ALA A 620 -81.46 37.89 28.24
N ILE A 621 -81.93 38.93 27.56
CA ILE A 621 -81.07 39.96 26.99
C ILE A 621 -81.07 41.10 28.00
N GLN A 622 -79.90 41.46 28.53
CA GLN A 622 -79.75 42.58 29.44
C GLN A 622 -79.02 43.71 28.72
N LEU A 623 -79.70 44.85 28.64
CA LEU A 623 -79.13 46.10 28.16
C LEU A 623 -79.08 47.04 29.36
N ALA A 624 -77.87 47.48 29.71
CA ALA A 624 -77.64 48.32 30.87
C ALA A 624 -76.64 49.42 30.51
N SER A 625 -76.84 50.60 31.07
CA SER A 625 -75.97 51.75 30.95
C SER A 625 -75.59 52.20 32.35
N GLN A 626 -74.32 52.56 32.58
CA GLN A 626 -73.82 52.96 33.91
C GLN A 626 -74.20 54.41 34.31
N GLY A 627 -74.92 55.12 33.44
CA GLY A 627 -75.36 56.50 33.68
C GLY A 627 -75.84 57.27 32.45
N GLY A 628 -75.86 56.65 31.27
CA GLY A 628 -76.38 57.23 30.03
C GLY A 628 -77.70 56.59 29.57
N THR A 629 -78.30 57.17 28.54
CA THR A 629 -79.56 56.70 27.95
C THR A 629 -79.40 55.38 27.20
N ILE A 630 -80.35 54.46 27.39
CA ILE A 630 -80.50 53.28 26.51
C ILE A 630 -81.59 53.60 25.49
N THR A 631 -81.30 53.51 24.19
CA THR A 631 -82.29 53.72 23.12
C THR A 631 -82.38 52.48 22.23
N LEU A 632 -83.60 51.98 22.05
CA LEU A 632 -83.96 50.92 21.12
C LEU A 632 -84.96 51.48 20.12
N GLY A 633 -84.53 51.80 18.90
CA GLY A 633 -85.41 52.42 17.92
C GLY A 633 -84.81 52.46 16.53
N ASN A 634 -85.66 52.80 15.57
CA ASN A 634 -85.24 53.11 14.21
C ASN A 634 -85.33 54.63 13.99
N THR A 635 -85.24 55.07 12.73
CA THR A 635 -85.31 56.50 12.38
C THR A 635 -86.70 57.13 12.54
N LYS A 636 -87.74 56.36 12.86
CA LYS A 636 -89.15 56.81 12.96
C LYS A 636 -89.76 56.63 14.35
N ALA A 637 -89.34 55.63 15.13
CA ALA A 637 -89.88 55.36 16.46
C ALA A 637 -88.91 54.55 17.34
N GLY A 638 -89.03 54.67 18.66
CA GLY A 638 -88.20 53.93 19.61
C GLY A 638 -88.67 53.96 21.07
N LEU A 639 -87.97 53.19 21.89
CA LEU A 639 -88.05 53.11 23.34
C LEU A 639 -86.75 53.65 23.92
N MET A 640 -86.85 54.57 24.88
CA MET A 640 -85.70 55.22 25.51
C MET A 640 -85.82 55.12 27.03
N ALA A 641 -84.78 54.63 27.70
CA ALA A 641 -84.64 54.71 29.16
C ALA A 641 -83.63 55.82 29.49
N THR A 642 -84.05 56.86 30.22
CA THR A 642 -83.17 57.99 30.58
C THR A 642 -82.33 57.68 31.83
N PRO A 643 -81.24 58.42 32.08
CA PRO A 643 -80.43 58.26 33.30
C PRO A 643 -81.22 58.43 34.60
N GLU A 644 -82.31 59.18 34.58
CA GLU A 644 -83.17 59.49 35.72
C GLU A 644 -84.20 58.37 36.02
N GLY A 645 -84.28 57.34 35.18
CA GLY A 645 -85.14 56.17 35.36
C GLY A 645 -86.46 56.23 34.59
N ASP A 646 -86.68 57.24 33.74
CA ASP A 646 -87.89 57.39 32.96
C ASP A 646 -87.87 56.50 31.70
N TRP A 647 -89.01 55.90 31.36
CA TRP A 647 -89.21 55.16 30.13
C TRP A 647 -90.05 56.01 29.15
N ILE A 648 -89.43 56.39 28.04
CA ILE A 648 -90.01 57.25 27.01
C ILE A 648 -90.20 56.45 25.73
N LEU A 649 -91.44 56.36 25.27
CA LEU A 649 -91.81 55.88 23.94
C LEU A 649 -91.94 57.10 23.01
N PHE A 650 -91.31 57.07 21.84
CA PHE A 650 -91.36 58.17 20.88
C PHE A 650 -91.57 57.66 19.45
N GLY A 651 -92.26 58.43 18.60
CA GLY A 651 -92.53 58.11 17.19
C GLY A 651 -94.00 58.28 16.79
N ASP A 652 -94.29 58.19 15.49
CA ASP A 652 -95.60 58.58 14.92
C ASP A 652 -96.75 57.58 15.20
N SER A 653 -96.46 56.33 15.58
CA SER A 653 -97.48 55.33 15.97
C SER A 653 -96.87 54.13 16.69
N PHE A 654 -97.45 53.70 17.81
CA PHE A 654 -97.08 52.50 18.57
C PHE A 654 -98.28 51.52 18.57
N GLN A 655 -98.09 50.25 18.18
CA GLN A 655 -99.16 49.23 18.19
C GLN A 655 -98.81 48.08 19.14
N GLY A 656 -99.52 47.98 20.28
CA GLY A 656 -99.47 46.83 21.18
C GLY A 656 -100.56 45.80 20.83
N TYR A 657 -100.27 44.51 21.05
CA TYR A 657 -101.23 43.40 20.89
C TYR A 657 -101.43 42.70 22.26
N PRO A 658 -102.64 42.27 22.66
CA PRO A 658 -103.87 42.18 21.87
C PRO A 658 -104.53 43.54 21.61
N PRO A 659 -105.28 43.67 20.51
CA PRO A 659 -105.78 44.94 20.01
C PRO A 659 -107.07 45.31 20.75
N GLU A 660 -106.95 45.59 22.04
CA GLU A 660 -107.98 46.36 22.75
C GLU A 660 -107.32 47.60 23.34
N THR A 661 -107.37 48.66 22.52
CA THR A 661 -107.36 50.08 22.85
C THR A 661 -106.59 50.50 24.10
N HIS A 662 -105.40 51.06 23.88
CA HIS A 662 -104.99 52.27 24.59
C HIS A 662 -104.46 53.28 23.56
N ASP A 663 -105.23 54.36 23.35
CA ASP A 663 -104.75 55.56 22.69
C ASP A 663 -103.73 56.25 23.61
N LEU A 664 -102.52 56.48 23.11
CA LEU A 664 -101.53 57.34 23.77
C LEU A 664 -101.44 58.64 22.97
N TYR A 665 -102.36 59.55 23.29
CA TYR A 665 -102.29 60.98 22.98
C TYR A 665 -102.43 61.75 24.29
N GLY A 666 -101.35 62.43 24.72
CA GLY A 666 -101.34 63.24 25.94
C GLY A 666 -100.06 63.03 26.74
N ASP A 667 -99.64 64.09 27.45
CA ASP A 667 -98.35 64.29 28.11
C ASP A 667 -97.62 63.03 28.59
N VAL A 668 -96.32 63.02 28.33
CA VAL A 668 -95.33 62.07 28.86
C VAL A 668 -95.68 61.74 30.32
N HIS A 669 -96.23 60.54 30.55
CA HIS A 669 -96.27 59.99 31.88
C HIS A 669 -94.85 59.60 32.25
N GLN A 670 -94.17 60.56 32.86
CA GLN A 670 -93.06 60.29 33.75
C GLN A 670 -93.58 59.27 34.76
N PHE A 671 -92.99 58.07 34.81
CA PHE A 671 -93.18 57.17 35.95
C PHE A 671 -92.37 57.74 37.13
N SER A 672 -92.76 58.93 37.57
CA SER A 672 -92.19 59.59 38.74
C SER A 672 -92.77 58.95 39.99
N GLY A 673 -91.90 58.36 40.80
CA GLY A 673 -92.09 58.28 42.25
C GLY A 673 -93.19 57.35 42.74
N GLY A 674 -92.94 56.03 42.67
CA GLY A 674 -93.58 55.06 43.55
C GLY A 674 -92.52 54.23 44.26
N THR A 675 -92.27 54.51 45.54
CA THR A 675 -91.40 53.71 46.40
C THR A 675 -91.98 52.30 46.52
N MET A 676 -91.54 51.38 45.66
CA MET A 676 -91.67 49.95 45.92
C MET A 676 -90.56 49.58 46.89
N ALA A 677 -90.95 49.11 48.08
CA ALA A 677 -90.03 48.63 49.09
C ALA A 677 -89.03 47.64 48.48
N LEU A 678 -87.74 47.94 48.61
CA LEU A 678 -86.67 46.98 48.36
C LEU A 678 -86.93 45.74 49.23
N LYS A 679 -87.19 44.59 48.61
CA LYS A 679 -86.64 43.36 49.16
C LYS A 679 -85.15 43.42 48.88
N SER A 680 -84.37 43.51 49.95
CA SER A 680 -82.92 43.40 49.94
C SER A 680 -82.48 42.28 49.01
N ALA A 681 -81.72 42.64 47.98
CA ALA A 681 -80.91 41.68 47.25
C ALA A 681 -79.95 41.02 48.27
N PRO A 682 -79.75 39.70 48.23
CA PRO A 682 -78.76 39.06 49.09
C PRO A 682 -77.39 39.70 48.84
N THR A 683 -76.72 40.05 49.94
CA THR A 683 -75.35 40.53 49.97
C THR A 683 -74.47 39.59 49.14
N PRO A 684 -73.65 40.08 48.19
CA PRO A 684 -72.62 39.24 47.58
C PRO A 684 -71.73 38.71 48.71
N SER A 685 -71.76 37.40 48.91
CA SER A 685 -70.84 36.75 49.82
C SER A 685 -69.43 36.97 49.29
N ALA A 686 -68.49 37.30 50.17
CA ALA A 686 -67.07 37.29 49.85
C ALA A 686 -66.75 35.95 49.18
N ILE A 687 -66.35 35.98 47.90
CA ILE A 687 -65.89 34.79 47.22
C ILE A 687 -64.51 34.47 47.82
N GLN A 688 -64.52 33.46 48.69
CA GLN A 688 -63.32 32.75 49.10
C GLN A 688 -62.61 32.20 47.85
N PRO A 689 -61.26 32.13 47.86
CA PRO A 689 -60.51 31.50 46.80
C PRO A 689 -61.01 30.06 46.61
N LEU A 690 -61.46 29.73 45.41
CA LEU A 690 -61.78 28.36 45.04
C LEU A 690 -60.48 27.55 44.92
N PRO A 691 -60.54 26.25 45.28
CA PRO A 691 -59.39 25.45 45.64
C PRO A 691 -58.47 25.20 44.46
N THR A 692 -57.18 25.05 44.78
CA THR A 692 -56.22 24.33 43.95
C THR A 692 -56.80 22.97 43.58
N LEU A 693 -57.24 22.81 42.34
CA LEU A 693 -57.38 21.50 41.74
C LEU A 693 -55.98 21.03 41.34
N THR A 694 -55.40 20.18 42.19
CA THR A 694 -54.35 19.26 41.76
C THR A 694 -54.89 18.44 40.59
N PRO A 695 -54.22 18.38 39.43
CA PRO A 695 -54.60 17.41 38.40
C PRO A 695 -54.38 16.01 38.98
N HIS A 696 -55.47 15.30 39.22
CA HIS A 696 -55.43 13.86 39.38
C HIS A 696 -55.12 13.27 38.00
N ILE A 697 -53.85 12.96 37.78
CA ILE A 697 -53.42 12.08 36.71
C ILE A 697 -54.09 10.74 36.97
N THR A 698 -55.03 10.34 36.11
CA THR A 698 -55.41 8.93 35.96
C THR A 698 -54.94 8.51 34.57
N PRO A 699 -54.07 7.48 34.48
CA PRO A 699 -53.44 7.10 33.23
C PRO A 699 -54.50 6.50 32.30
N LEU A 700 -54.62 7.07 31.10
CA LEU A 700 -55.17 6.31 29.98
C LEU A 700 -54.13 5.29 29.58
N GLN A 701 -54.42 4.03 29.95
CA GLN A 701 -53.71 2.86 29.49
C GLN A 701 -53.77 2.75 27.96
N PRO A 702 -52.72 2.15 27.36
CA PRO A 702 -52.53 2.11 25.92
C PRO A 702 -53.57 1.19 25.29
N THR A 703 -54.37 1.72 24.36
CA THR A 703 -54.96 0.86 23.34
C THR A 703 -53.92 0.69 22.24
N ARG A 704 -53.41 -0.54 22.21
CA ARG A 704 -52.62 -1.12 21.12
C ARG A 704 -53.32 -0.85 19.79
N ASP A 705 -52.59 -0.21 18.87
CA ASP A 705 -52.30 -0.76 17.55
C ASP A 705 -51.11 0.00 16.97
N LEU A 706 -49.93 -0.37 17.47
CA LEU A 706 -48.64 -0.08 16.85
C LEU A 706 -48.45 -1.07 15.69
N LEU A 707 -48.58 -0.57 14.46
CA LEU A 707 -47.98 -1.23 13.31
C LEU A 707 -46.48 -0.90 13.32
N VAL A 708 -45.70 -1.77 13.96
CA VAL A 708 -44.24 -1.70 13.99
C VAL A 708 -43.70 -2.17 12.64
N LEU A 709 -43.16 -1.25 11.84
CA LEU A 709 -42.19 -1.58 10.79
C LEU A 709 -40.82 -1.69 11.44
N GLN A 710 -40.40 -2.92 11.73
CA GLN A 710 -39.04 -3.25 12.15
C GLN A 710 -38.08 -3.03 10.97
N LEU A 711 -37.20 -2.03 11.09
CA LEU A 711 -35.92 -2.05 10.40
C LEU A 711 -34.92 -2.76 11.31
N ARG A 712 -34.41 -3.90 10.84
CA ARG A 712 -33.29 -4.63 11.43
C ARG A 712 -32.06 -3.71 11.47
N ARG A 713 -31.43 -3.65 12.64
CA ARG A 713 -30.02 -3.30 12.79
C ARG A 713 -29.35 -4.58 13.31
N ASP A 714 -28.58 -5.23 12.46
CA ASP A 714 -27.66 -6.30 12.86
C ASP A 714 -26.40 -5.61 13.40
N ASP A 715 -26.24 -5.59 14.72
CA ASP A 715 -24.95 -5.34 15.36
C ASP A 715 -24.64 -6.57 16.22
N SER A 716 -23.87 -7.48 15.64
CA SER A 716 -23.21 -8.56 16.36
C SER A 716 -21.89 -8.04 16.92
N ASP A 717 -21.80 -7.87 18.24
CA ASP A 717 -20.52 -7.95 18.94
C ASP A 717 -20.77 -8.51 20.34
N THR A 718 -20.61 -9.83 20.44
CA THR A 718 -20.45 -10.56 21.69
C THR A 718 -18.97 -10.81 21.93
N VAL A 719 -18.42 -10.18 22.96
CA VAL A 719 -17.24 -10.68 23.66
C VAL A 719 -17.72 -11.58 24.81
N PRO A 720 -17.25 -12.84 24.93
CA PRO A 720 -17.58 -13.70 26.05
C PRO A 720 -16.49 -13.66 27.14
N THR A 721 -16.91 -13.61 28.40
CA THR A 721 -16.09 -13.90 29.58
C THR A 721 -16.43 -15.29 30.13
N ASP A 722 -15.42 -16.17 30.18
CA ASP A 722 -14.99 -16.97 31.35
C ASP A 722 -14.38 -18.33 30.93
N PHE A 723 -13.05 -18.37 30.79
CA PHE A 723 -12.07 -19.19 31.54
C PHE A 723 -10.64 -18.97 31.03
#